data_AF-A0A1F3R0N3-F1
#
_entry.id   AF-A0A1F3R0N3-F1
#
_cell.length_a   1.000
_cell.length_b   1.000
_cell.length_c   1.000
_cell.angle_alpha   90.00
_cell.angle_beta   90.00
_cell.angle_gamma   90.00
#
_symmetry.space_group_name_H-M   'P 1'
#
loop_
_entity.id
_entity.type
_entity.pdbx_description
1 polymer ?
#
loop_
_entity_poly.entity_id
_entity_poly.type
_entity_poly.pdbx_seq_one_letter_code
_entity_poly.pdbx_strand_id
1 'polypeptide(L)'
;MKKLIYIFLFFIICHPVLVEGQVSKVDSLKQLLKTAKHDTIKLRILFEMVEEEVDDKIWPLFNEQLKSTAEKILSSKPKVLIANIAKKYLADALNNKGFFCNNQGDIPNALESYDESLKIYEDIGYKKGIAVSLNNIGFIYENQGDISKALEYYKKSLKIREEIVDKIGTANSLNNIGFIYEKQGNIPKALEYYNKGLKIKEEIGDKDGIATFLNNMGVIFKKSGDLSKALEYYTKSLKIREEIGDKRGMTYSLNNIGNIYIKQNKIKESKIYFEKSYQISKELGYPEYIKNGASRLTIVYEKLGKFQLAYQYYKEEIGMRDSLQNEENYKASVEQHAKYEYAKKAATDSIANAKEKEIKDAEIAQQQAQIKVKRFQQYGLIGGLVLVILFAGFVFNRLKVTQRQNVIIEAQKQEVEEQKKVVEEKHKEITDSINYAERIQRSFLATTEMLDEYLNAKHVVESCHPESVEGTAKQSHSNEQIASLPTVVRNDESNYFVFFRPKDVVSGDFYWAAELNNGNFAFSCADSTGHGVPGAIMSILNISSLEKSIEKETAPDQILNQTRKIIIERLKKDGSPEGGKDGMDCSLLVLNKDKSQLTFAASNNPVFILRPIVIAREAKQSVQSCHSEPVEESMLRQAQHDKNDMRNDGSFELLEFKPDKMPVGKHDKDHENFTLQTVQLQKGDIIYSLTDGFTDQFGGNKGKKYMIKNFKEFLLQIAPLKMCEQEQKLSDEFDAWKGKNDQVDDVCIIGVRI
;
A
#
# COMPACT_ATOMS: atom_id res chain seq x y z
N MET A 1 -10.53 6.19 18.67
CA MET A 1 -11.17 4.85 18.74
C MET A 1 -10.16 3.83 19.26
N LYS A 2 -10.33 3.29 20.48
CA LYS A 2 -9.71 2.02 20.91
C LYS A 2 -10.21 1.60 22.31
N LYS A 3 -10.23 0.28 22.50
CA LYS A 3 -10.63 -0.55 23.66
C LYS A 3 -12.09 -1.01 23.69
N LEU A 4 -12.28 -2.23 23.18
CA LEU A 4 -13.34 -3.14 23.59
C LEU A 4 -12.74 -4.55 23.73
N ILE A 5 -11.92 -4.76 24.77
CA ILE A 5 -11.64 -6.05 25.42
C ILE A 5 -11.33 -5.73 26.89
N TYR A 6 -12.05 -6.36 27.83
CA TYR A 6 -11.66 -6.51 29.23
C TYR A 6 -12.13 -7.90 29.68
N ILE A 7 -11.39 -8.53 30.62
CA ILE A 7 -11.87 -9.18 31.87
C ILE A 7 -10.62 -9.68 32.64
N PHE A 8 -10.34 -9.15 33.84
CA PHE A 8 -10.54 -9.84 35.14
C PHE A 8 -10.41 -8.87 36.34
N LEU A 9 -11.19 -9.15 37.39
CA LEU A 9 -11.48 -8.36 38.60
C LEU A 9 -10.30 -8.04 39.55
N PHE A 10 -10.29 -6.83 40.11
CA PHE A 10 -10.35 -6.60 41.58
C PHE A 10 -10.91 -5.20 41.91
N PHE A 11 -11.83 -5.12 42.87
CA PHE A 11 -12.45 -3.90 43.42
C PHE A 11 -11.44 -3.08 44.23
N ILE A 12 -11.46 -1.73 44.14
CA ILE A 12 -11.44 -0.73 45.24
C ILE A 12 -11.59 0.70 44.64
N ILE A 13 -12.79 1.27 44.84
CA ILE A 13 -13.21 2.63 45.26
C ILE A 13 -12.34 3.89 44.92
N CYS A 14 -13.00 4.81 44.19
CA CYS A 14 -12.94 6.30 44.14
C CYS A 14 -11.74 7.13 43.59
N HIS A 15 -12.12 7.97 42.60
CA HIS A 15 -11.64 9.35 42.28
C HIS A 15 -10.38 9.54 41.40
N PRO A 16 -10.25 10.71 40.70
CA PRO A 16 -9.81 10.79 39.32
C PRO A 16 -8.29 10.70 39.17
N VAL A 17 -7.79 9.48 39.03
CA VAL A 17 -6.37 9.15 38.83
C VAL A 17 -6.26 8.04 37.77
N LEU A 18 -6.88 8.23 36.60
CA LEU A 18 -6.89 7.17 35.57
C LEU A 18 -5.64 7.18 34.68
N VAL A 19 -4.92 8.30 34.59
CA VAL A 19 -3.67 8.38 33.79
C VAL A 19 -2.45 7.98 34.65
N GLU A 20 -2.34 8.44 35.89
CA GLU A 20 -1.24 8.05 36.80
C GLU A 20 -1.32 6.57 37.23
N GLY A 21 -2.53 6.03 37.40
CA GLY A 21 -2.74 4.61 37.73
C GLY A 21 -2.34 3.63 36.62
N GLN A 22 -2.51 3.99 35.35
CA GLN A 22 -2.14 3.12 34.21
C GLN A 22 -0.65 3.11 33.94
N VAL A 23 0.03 4.26 34.01
CA VAL A 23 1.49 4.36 33.90
C VAL A 23 2.16 3.53 35.00
N SER A 24 1.66 3.60 36.25
CA SER A 24 2.20 2.80 37.36
C SER A 24 2.04 1.28 37.17
N LYS A 25 0.98 0.83 36.50
CA LYS A 25 0.72 -0.60 36.24
C LYS A 25 1.64 -1.16 35.15
N VAL A 26 1.81 -0.43 34.04
CA VAL A 26 2.74 -0.83 32.96
C VAL A 26 4.18 -0.87 33.48
N ASP A 27 4.58 0.08 34.32
CA ASP A 27 5.92 0.10 34.92
C ASP A 27 6.13 -1.05 35.91
N SER A 28 5.10 -1.42 36.67
CA SER A 28 5.12 -2.62 37.52
C SER A 28 5.29 -3.90 36.69
N LEU A 29 4.59 -4.02 35.56
CA LEU A 29 4.70 -5.15 34.64
C LEU A 29 6.09 -5.23 34.00
N LYS A 30 6.71 -4.10 33.64
CA LYS A 30 8.10 -4.06 33.14
C LYS A 30 9.09 -4.59 34.18
N GLN A 31 8.90 -4.28 35.46
CA GLN A 31 9.75 -4.79 36.53
C GLN A 31 9.59 -6.30 36.72
N LEU A 32 8.35 -6.80 36.67
CA LEU A 32 8.05 -8.24 36.70
C LEU A 32 8.65 -8.98 35.50
N LEU A 33 8.63 -8.38 34.30
CA LEU A 33 9.21 -8.97 33.11
C LEU A 33 10.73 -9.19 33.26
N LYS A 34 11.45 -8.24 33.87
CA LYS A 34 12.90 -8.34 34.11
C LYS A 34 13.26 -9.47 35.08
N THR A 35 12.38 -9.78 36.04
CA THR A 35 12.63 -10.79 37.07
C THR A 35 12.04 -12.16 36.73
N ALA A 36 11.24 -12.26 35.66
CA ALA A 36 10.60 -13.49 35.23
C ALA A 36 11.62 -14.51 34.68
N LYS A 37 11.74 -15.64 35.38
CA LYS A 37 12.66 -16.74 34.99
C LYS A 37 12.10 -17.67 33.91
N HIS A 38 10.78 -17.82 33.83
CA HIS A 38 10.13 -18.74 32.90
C HIS A 38 9.53 -17.99 31.71
N ASP A 39 9.78 -18.48 30.50
CA ASP A 39 9.33 -17.81 29.27
C ASP A 39 7.81 -17.80 29.11
N THR A 40 7.08 -18.78 29.68
CA THR A 40 5.61 -18.75 29.73
C THR A 40 5.05 -17.63 30.62
N ILE A 41 5.76 -17.27 31.69
CA ILE A 41 5.40 -16.13 32.53
C ILE A 41 5.69 -14.82 31.79
N LYS A 42 6.80 -14.76 31.03
CA LYS A 42 7.11 -13.61 30.18
C LYS A 42 6.03 -13.39 29.12
N LEU A 43 5.55 -14.44 28.46
CA LEU A 43 4.43 -14.34 27.50
C LEU A 43 3.18 -13.73 28.14
N ARG A 44 2.80 -14.21 29.33
CA ARG A 44 1.64 -13.67 30.05
C ARG A 44 1.82 -12.19 30.39
N ILE A 45 2.97 -11.82 30.94
CA ILE A 45 3.27 -10.42 31.31
C ILE A 45 3.26 -9.53 30.06
N LEU A 46 3.88 -9.97 28.96
CA LEU A 46 3.88 -9.22 27.69
C LEU A 46 2.47 -9.04 27.15
N PHE A 47 1.64 -10.08 27.19
CA PHE A 47 0.24 -9.96 26.79
C PHE A 47 -0.54 -8.99 27.68
N GLU A 48 -0.37 -9.04 29.00
CA GLU A 48 -0.97 -8.08 29.92
C GLU A 48 -0.49 -6.64 29.64
N MET A 49 0.78 -6.44 29.28
CA MET A 49 1.29 -5.13 28.87
C MET A 49 0.63 -4.63 27.58
N VAL A 50 0.40 -5.50 26.59
CA VAL A 50 -0.32 -5.16 25.36
C VAL A 50 -1.77 -4.74 25.66
N GLU A 51 -2.45 -5.43 26.57
CA GLU A 51 -3.83 -5.09 26.95
C GLU A 51 -3.93 -3.76 27.72
N GLU A 52 -2.95 -3.46 28.58
CA GLU A 52 -2.93 -2.25 29.38
C GLU A 52 -2.46 -1.02 28.58
N GLU A 53 -1.52 -1.18 27.65
CA GLU A 53 -0.97 -0.07 26.87
C GLU A 53 -2.07 0.64 26.05
N VAL A 54 -2.04 1.97 26.08
CA VAL A 54 -3.01 2.85 25.40
C VAL A 54 -2.33 3.65 24.31
N ASP A 55 -1.00 3.83 24.40
CA ASP A 55 -0.24 4.54 23.40
C ASP A 55 -0.13 3.70 22.11
N ASP A 56 -0.76 4.22 21.05
CA ASP A 56 -0.76 3.64 19.71
C ASP A 56 0.64 3.37 19.13
N LYS A 57 1.70 4.00 19.66
CA LYS A 57 3.10 3.85 19.24
C LYS A 57 3.86 2.79 20.04
N ILE A 58 3.54 2.64 21.33
CA ILE A 58 4.20 1.68 22.21
C ILE A 58 3.53 0.31 22.09
N TRP A 59 2.21 0.30 21.91
CA TRP A 59 1.41 -0.92 21.82
C TRP A 59 1.94 -1.92 20.77
N PRO A 60 2.29 -1.52 19.53
CA PRO A 60 2.82 -2.45 18.52
C PRO A 60 4.15 -3.08 18.94
N LEU A 61 4.99 -2.35 19.68
CA LEU A 61 6.28 -2.84 20.15
C LEU A 61 6.11 -3.97 21.16
N PHE A 62 5.17 -3.84 22.09
CA PHE A 62 4.87 -4.93 23.02
C PHE A 62 4.23 -6.13 22.31
N ASN A 63 3.40 -5.90 21.31
CA ASN A 63 2.79 -6.98 20.54
C ASN A 63 3.82 -7.77 19.72
N GLU A 64 4.81 -7.09 19.12
CA GLU A 64 5.92 -7.75 18.43
C GLU A 64 6.84 -8.49 19.41
N GLN A 65 7.09 -7.94 20.60
CA GLN A 65 7.84 -8.67 21.64
C GLN A 65 7.12 -9.94 22.10
N LEU A 66 5.79 -9.89 22.25
CA LEU A 66 4.96 -11.05 22.55
C LEU A 66 5.11 -12.12 21.45
N LYS A 67 4.94 -11.72 20.19
CA LYS A 67 5.07 -12.58 19.01
C LYS A 67 6.44 -13.26 18.95
N SER A 68 7.52 -12.47 18.98
CA SER A 68 8.90 -12.97 18.89
C SER A 68 9.24 -13.91 20.05
N THR A 69 8.79 -13.61 21.27
CA THR A 69 8.99 -14.49 22.43
C THR A 69 8.28 -15.83 22.24
N ALA A 70 7.06 -15.83 21.69
CA ALA A 70 6.31 -17.04 21.42
C ALA A 70 6.99 -17.91 20.35
N GLU A 71 7.44 -17.31 19.24
CA GLU A 71 8.18 -17.99 18.18
C GLU A 71 9.50 -18.57 18.69
N LYS A 72 10.23 -17.84 19.52
CA LYS A 72 11.47 -18.32 20.16
C LYS A 72 11.21 -19.56 21.01
N ILE A 73 10.15 -19.57 21.82
CA ILE A 73 9.79 -20.75 22.61
C ILE A 73 9.48 -21.93 21.68
N LEU A 74 8.70 -21.72 20.61
CA LEU A 74 8.36 -22.79 19.66
C LEU A 74 9.57 -23.37 18.94
N SER A 75 10.57 -22.53 18.60
CA SER A 75 11.82 -22.97 17.95
C SER A 75 12.66 -23.92 18.81
N SER A 76 12.52 -23.85 20.15
CA SER A 76 13.24 -24.70 21.10
C SER A 76 12.69 -26.14 21.22
N LYS A 77 11.65 -26.48 20.45
CA LYS A 77 10.91 -27.76 20.50
C LYS A 77 10.45 -28.10 21.93
N PRO A 78 9.62 -27.23 22.55
CA PRO A 78 9.21 -27.41 23.93
C PRO A 78 8.21 -28.56 24.06
N LYS A 79 7.96 -29.01 25.30
CA LYS A 79 6.89 -29.98 25.59
C LYS A 79 5.54 -29.45 25.11
N VAL A 80 4.64 -30.36 24.71
CA VAL A 80 3.32 -30.06 24.13
C VAL A 80 2.54 -28.98 24.90
N LEU A 81 2.50 -29.05 26.23
CA LEU A 81 1.80 -28.05 27.04
C LEU A 81 2.37 -26.63 26.85
N ILE A 82 3.69 -26.50 26.86
CA ILE A 82 4.37 -25.21 26.67
C ILE A 82 4.23 -24.75 25.21
N ALA A 83 4.28 -25.67 24.25
CA ALA A 83 4.03 -25.38 22.85
C ALA A 83 2.63 -24.79 22.63
N ASN A 84 1.59 -25.38 23.24
CA ASN A 84 0.21 -24.89 23.12
C ASN A 84 0.02 -23.52 23.78
N ILE A 85 0.67 -23.27 24.93
CA ILE A 85 0.68 -21.93 25.56
C ILE A 85 1.34 -20.91 24.62
N ALA A 86 2.50 -21.23 24.05
CA ALA A 86 3.18 -20.34 23.11
C ALA A 86 2.36 -20.10 21.83
N LYS A 87 1.77 -21.14 21.24
CA LYS A 87 0.84 -21.03 20.10
C LYS A 87 -0.36 -20.13 20.41
N LYS A 88 -0.95 -20.26 21.61
CA LYS A 88 -2.06 -19.38 22.03
C LYS A 88 -1.64 -17.91 22.01
N TYR A 89 -0.50 -17.57 22.60
CA TYR A 89 -0.01 -16.19 22.65
C TYR A 89 0.47 -15.66 21.30
N LEU A 90 1.01 -16.54 20.44
CA LEU A 90 1.31 -16.21 19.05
C LEU A 90 0.03 -15.84 18.28
N ALA A 91 -1.03 -16.65 18.44
CA ALA A 91 -2.33 -16.36 17.84
C ALA A 91 -2.94 -15.07 18.39
N ASP A 92 -2.84 -14.79 19.70
CA ASP A 92 -3.28 -13.49 20.25
C ASP A 92 -2.54 -12.33 19.57
N ALA A 93 -1.21 -12.45 19.43
CA ALA A 93 -0.38 -11.41 18.82
C ALA A 93 -0.74 -11.18 17.35
N LEU A 94 -1.05 -12.24 16.60
CA LEU A 94 -1.52 -12.17 15.21
C LEU A 94 -2.91 -11.56 15.10
N ASN A 95 -3.85 -11.94 15.97
CA ASN A 95 -5.16 -11.31 16.03
C ASN A 95 -5.07 -9.81 16.36
N ASN A 96 -4.17 -9.45 17.28
CA ASN A 96 -3.84 -8.07 17.63
C ASN A 96 -3.25 -7.31 16.43
N LYS A 97 -2.32 -7.93 15.69
CA LYS A 97 -1.79 -7.38 14.44
C LYS A 97 -2.90 -7.15 13.42
N GLY A 98 -3.81 -8.11 13.25
CA GLY A 98 -4.95 -7.96 12.34
C GLY A 98 -5.83 -6.75 12.68
N PHE A 99 -6.09 -6.54 13.98
CA PHE A 99 -6.82 -5.36 14.45
C PHE A 99 -6.07 -4.05 14.16
N PHE A 100 -4.76 -4.05 14.35
CA PHE A 100 -3.92 -2.90 14.06
C PHE A 100 -3.90 -2.55 12.57
N CYS A 101 -3.67 -3.53 11.69
CA CYS A 101 -3.72 -3.36 10.22
C CYS A 101 -5.10 -2.84 9.76
N ASN A 102 -6.20 -3.40 10.28
CA ASN A 102 -7.54 -2.93 9.95
C ASN A 102 -7.75 -1.45 10.33
N ASN A 103 -7.23 -1.00 11.48
CA ASN A 103 -7.30 0.41 11.86
C ASN A 103 -6.46 1.34 10.98
N GLN A 104 -5.44 0.82 10.29
CA GLN A 104 -4.66 1.56 9.30
C GLN A 104 -5.30 1.55 7.90
N GLY A 105 -6.40 0.81 7.70
CA GLY A 105 -7.00 0.60 6.39
C GLY A 105 -6.31 -0.49 5.56
N ASP A 106 -5.33 -1.19 6.12
CA ASP A 106 -4.65 -2.32 5.47
C ASP A 106 -5.46 -3.61 5.65
N ILE A 107 -6.53 -3.71 4.86
CA ILE A 107 -7.49 -4.81 4.93
C ILE A 107 -6.88 -6.17 4.54
N PRO A 108 -6.04 -6.29 3.48
CA PRO A 108 -5.44 -7.58 3.12
C PRO A 108 -4.60 -8.17 4.26
N ASN A 109 -3.68 -7.40 4.85
CA ASN A 109 -2.85 -7.88 5.95
C ASN A 109 -3.66 -8.14 7.23
N ALA A 110 -4.77 -7.41 7.43
CA ALA A 110 -5.68 -7.66 8.53
C ALA A 110 -6.34 -9.04 8.42
N LEU A 111 -6.89 -9.36 7.25
CA LEU A 111 -7.51 -10.66 6.97
C LEU A 111 -6.50 -11.79 7.08
N GLU A 112 -5.32 -11.65 6.48
CA GLU A 112 -4.25 -12.65 6.59
C GLU A 112 -3.88 -12.93 8.05
N SER A 113 -3.66 -11.88 8.84
CA SER A 113 -3.29 -12.04 10.26
C SER A 113 -4.41 -12.69 11.08
N TYR A 114 -5.68 -12.39 10.78
CA TYR A 114 -6.82 -13.04 11.42
C TYR A 114 -6.96 -14.51 11.00
N ASP A 115 -6.73 -14.85 9.74
CA ASP A 115 -6.78 -16.22 9.24
C ASP A 115 -5.64 -17.07 9.81
N GLU A 116 -4.42 -16.53 9.92
CA GLU A 116 -3.31 -17.20 10.60
C GLU A 116 -3.62 -17.46 12.08
N SER A 117 -4.11 -16.43 12.79
CA SER A 117 -4.56 -16.56 14.17
C SER A 117 -5.64 -17.63 14.31
N LEU A 118 -6.62 -17.64 13.41
CA LEU A 118 -7.73 -18.59 13.41
C LEU A 118 -7.21 -20.03 13.27
N LYS A 119 -6.34 -20.29 12.29
CA LYS A 119 -5.71 -21.62 12.07
C LYS A 119 -4.97 -22.11 13.30
N ILE A 120 -4.21 -21.25 13.97
CA ILE A 120 -3.49 -21.63 15.20
C ILE A 120 -4.46 -21.95 16.34
N TYR A 121 -5.51 -21.15 16.51
CA TYR A 121 -6.54 -21.43 17.51
C TYR A 121 -7.30 -22.72 17.26
N GLU A 122 -7.57 -23.05 16.00
CA GLU A 122 -8.17 -24.32 15.59
C GLU A 122 -7.23 -25.50 15.90
N ASP A 123 -5.95 -25.39 15.56
CA ASP A 123 -4.92 -26.42 15.84
C ASP A 123 -4.80 -26.76 17.34
N ILE A 124 -4.86 -25.75 18.21
CA ILE A 124 -4.80 -25.97 19.67
C ILE A 124 -6.18 -26.16 20.32
N GLY A 125 -7.27 -26.13 19.55
CA GLY A 125 -8.65 -26.27 20.04
C GLY A 125 -9.13 -25.13 20.97
N TYR A 126 -8.56 -23.93 20.87
CA TYR A 126 -8.91 -22.80 21.73
C TYR A 126 -10.15 -22.05 21.23
N LYS A 127 -11.33 -22.61 21.51
CA LYS A 127 -12.64 -22.11 21.07
C LYS A 127 -12.88 -20.61 21.27
N LYS A 128 -12.44 -20.05 22.41
CA LYS A 128 -12.61 -18.61 22.67
C LYS A 128 -11.85 -17.75 21.65
N GLY A 129 -10.63 -18.14 21.29
CA GLY A 129 -9.83 -17.47 20.26
C GLY A 129 -10.45 -17.59 18.87
N ILE A 130 -10.91 -18.79 18.50
CA ILE A 130 -11.63 -19.04 17.23
C ILE A 130 -12.80 -18.06 17.09
N ALA A 131 -13.63 -17.92 18.12
CA ALA A 131 -14.76 -17.00 18.09
C ALA A 131 -14.36 -15.52 18.02
N VAL A 132 -13.21 -15.13 18.59
CA VAL A 132 -12.68 -13.77 18.48
C VAL A 132 -12.24 -13.48 17.04
N SER A 133 -11.43 -14.36 16.44
CA SER A 133 -10.96 -14.19 15.06
C SER A 133 -12.12 -14.16 14.07
N LEU A 134 -13.09 -15.07 14.19
CA LEU A 134 -14.30 -15.07 13.35
C LEU A 134 -15.10 -13.77 13.48
N ASN A 135 -15.26 -13.25 14.70
CA ASN A 135 -15.94 -11.97 14.91
C ASN A 135 -15.20 -10.81 14.23
N ASN A 136 -13.86 -10.79 14.30
CA ASN A 136 -13.06 -9.74 13.69
C ASN A 136 -13.08 -9.81 12.16
N ILE A 137 -13.06 -11.01 11.57
CA ILE A 137 -13.25 -11.22 10.14
C ILE A 137 -14.65 -10.75 9.71
N GLY A 138 -15.69 -11.05 10.51
CA GLY A 138 -17.04 -10.55 10.28
C GLY A 138 -17.12 -9.02 10.26
N PHE A 139 -16.37 -8.35 11.14
CA PHE A 139 -16.27 -6.89 11.18
C PHE A 139 -15.60 -6.29 9.93
N ILE A 140 -14.58 -6.96 9.38
CA ILE A 140 -13.98 -6.52 8.10
C ILE A 140 -15.01 -6.59 6.98
N TYR A 141 -15.69 -7.73 6.81
CA TYR A 141 -16.70 -7.87 5.75
C TYR A 141 -17.86 -6.89 5.92
N GLU A 142 -18.24 -6.58 7.16
CA GLU A 142 -19.25 -5.55 7.45
C GLU A 142 -18.80 -4.16 6.95
N ASN A 143 -17.53 -3.80 7.16
CA ASN A 143 -16.98 -2.52 6.71
C ASN A 143 -16.81 -2.45 5.19
N GLN A 144 -16.51 -3.58 4.54
CA GLN A 144 -16.48 -3.70 3.08
C GLN A 144 -17.88 -3.69 2.44
N GLY A 145 -18.94 -3.85 3.23
CA GLY A 145 -20.32 -3.92 2.74
C GLY A 145 -20.76 -5.31 2.29
N ASP A 146 -19.93 -6.36 2.47
CA ASP A 146 -20.33 -7.76 2.27
C ASP A 146 -21.15 -8.24 3.48
N ILE A 147 -22.40 -7.80 3.52
CA ILE A 147 -23.33 -8.06 4.62
C ILE A 147 -23.58 -9.57 4.81
N SER A 148 -23.58 -10.34 3.72
CA SER A 148 -23.83 -11.78 3.75
C SER A 148 -22.71 -12.51 4.48
N LYS A 149 -21.45 -12.25 4.12
CA LYS A 149 -20.29 -12.84 4.81
C LYS A 149 -20.19 -12.37 6.25
N ALA A 150 -20.37 -11.07 6.50
CA ALA A 150 -20.35 -10.54 7.87
C ALA A 150 -21.32 -11.29 8.79
N LEU A 151 -22.56 -11.48 8.33
CA LEU A 151 -23.59 -12.22 9.07
C LEU A 151 -23.22 -13.69 9.29
N GLU A 152 -22.62 -14.34 8.28
CA GLU A 152 -22.13 -15.72 8.38
C GLU A 152 -21.07 -15.85 9.48
N TYR A 153 -20.02 -15.03 9.43
CA TYR A 153 -18.92 -15.04 10.40
C TYR A 153 -19.40 -14.70 11.82
N TYR A 154 -20.26 -13.70 11.97
CA TYR A 154 -20.83 -13.36 13.28
C TYR A 154 -21.69 -14.50 13.86
N LYS A 155 -22.47 -15.22 13.02
CA LYS A 155 -23.23 -16.39 13.46
C LYS A 155 -22.33 -17.56 13.85
N LYS A 156 -21.24 -17.80 13.11
CA LYS A 156 -20.22 -18.80 13.49
C LYS A 156 -19.59 -18.46 14.85
N SER A 157 -19.19 -17.20 15.06
CA SER A 157 -18.71 -16.71 16.37
C SER A 157 -19.75 -16.91 17.47
N LEU A 158 -21.00 -16.48 17.24
CA LEU A 158 -22.09 -16.60 18.22
C LEU A 158 -22.27 -18.05 18.68
N LYS A 159 -22.35 -18.99 17.74
CA LYS A 159 -22.52 -20.42 18.05
C LYS A 159 -21.42 -20.94 18.97
N ILE A 160 -20.15 -20.63 18.66
CA ILE A 160 -19.02 -21.06 19.49
C ILE A 160 -19.07 -20.42 20.88
N ARG A 161 -19.45 -19.14 20.98
CA ARG A 161 -19.54 -18.44 22.26
C ARG A 161 -20.66 -18.97 23.14
N GLU A 162 -21.79 -19.36 22.54
CA GLU A 162 -22.86 -20.09 23.23
C GLU A 162 -22.38 -21.46 23.74
N GLU A 163 -21.64 -22.21 22.92
CA GLU A 163 -21.07 -23.52 23.32
C GLU A 163 -20.12 -23.42 24.53
N ILE A 164 -19.32 -22.35 24.62
CA ILE A 164 -18.39 -22.13 25.74
C ILE A 164 -18.96 -21.26 26.87
N VAL A 165 -20.24 -20.87 26.77
CA VAL A 165 -20.95 -20.03 27.75
C VAL A 165 -20.25 -18.66 27.98
N ASP A 166 -19.64 -18.09 26.93
CA ASP A 166 -19.03 -16.76 26.96
C ASP A 166 -20.11 -15.68 26.87
N LYS A 167 -20.81 -15.39 27.98
CA LYS A 167 -21.91 -14.42 28.03
C LYS A 167 -21.55 -13.06 27.44
N ILE A 168 -20.37 -12.54 27.78
CA ILE A 168 -19.91 -11.22 27.30
C ILE A 168 -19.74 -11.23 25.79
N GLY A 169 -19.08 -12.28 25.29
CA GLY A 169 -18.90 -12.45 23.86
C GLY A 169 -20.17 -12.71 23.06
N THR A 170 -21.08 -13.51 23.62
CA THR A 170 -22.40 -13.79 23.04
C THR A 170 -23.16 -12.48 22.85
N ALA A 171 -23.21 -11.63 23.88
CA ALA A 171 -23.82 -10.31 23.76
C ALA A 171 -23.18 -9.45 22.67
N ASN A 172 -21.84 -9.44 22.55
CA ASN A 172 -21.14 -8.69 21.49
C ASN A 172 -21.51 -9.22 20.09
N SER A 173 -21.56 -10.55 19.90
CA SER A 173 -21.95 -11.14 18.62
C SER A 173 -23.41 -10.83 18.28
N LEU A 174 -24.31 -10.86 19.26
CA LEU A 174 -25.72 -10.47 19.08
C LEU A 174 -25.86 -8.99 18.71
N ASN A 175 -25.05 -8.10 19.30
CA ASN A 175 -25.02 -6.69 18.92
C ASN A 175 -24.62 -6.51 17.46
N ASN A 176 -23.55 -7.17 17.01
CA ASN A 176 -23.07 -7.06 15.64
C ASN A 176 -24.11 -7.61 14.63
N ILE A 177 -24.76 -8.74 14.95
CA ILE A 177 -25.85 -9.29 14.13
C ILE A 177 -27.06 -8.35 14.10
N GLY A 178 -27.42 -7.75 15.25
CA GLY A 178 -28.48 -6.76 15.33
C GLY A 178 -28.20 -5.54 14.43
N PHE A 179 -26.96 -5.07 14.44
CA PHE A 179 -26.51 -3.97 13.59
C PHE A 179 -26.57 -4.29 12.10
N ILE A 180 -26.21 -5.53 11.71
CA ILE A 180 -26.37 -6.00 10.34
C ILE A 180 -27.84 -5.95 9.88
N TYR A 181 -28.77 -6.47 10.69
CA TYR A 181 -30.20 -6.40 10.34
C TYR A 181 -30.73 -4.97 10.34
N GLU A 182 -30.20 -4.10 11.20
CA GLU A 182 -30.49 -2.67 11.18
C GLU A 182 -30.05 -2.01 9.86
N LYS A 183 -28.83 -2.31 9.37
CA LYS A 183 -28.32 -1.83 8.08
C LYS A 183 -29.18 -2.32 6.91
N GLN A 184 -29.71 -3.54 6.98
CA GLN A 184 -30.64 -4.10 5.99
C GLN A 184 -32.07 -3.54 6.08
N GLY A 185 -32.38 -2.71 7.08
CA GLY A 185 -33.73 -2.22 7.32
C GLY A 185 -34.68 -3.28 7.92
N ASN A 186 -34.18 -4.45 8.33
CA ASN A 186 -34.98 -5.48 8.98
C ASN A 186 -35.13 -5.17 10.49
N ILE A 187 -35.98 -4.19 10.78
CA ILE A 187 -36.22 -3.67 12.13
C ILE A 187 -36.65 -4.78 13.13
N PRO A 188 -37.58 -5.71 12.80
CA PRO A 188 -37.98 -6.74 13.75
C PRO A 188 -36.83 -7.64 14.19
N LYS A 189 -35.99 -8.11 13.25
CA LYS A 189 -34.84 -8.94 13.57
C LYS A 189 -33.78 -8.15 14.36
N ALA A 190 -33.49 -6.91 13.97
CA ALA A 190 -32.53 -6.09 14.70
C ALA A 190 -32.93 -5.93 16.17
N LEU A 191 -34.20 -5.64 16.44
CA LEU A 191 -34.74 -5.57 17.81
C LEU A 191 -34.70 -6.91 18.53
N GLU A 192 -34.98 -8.03 17.87
CA GLU A 192 -34.86 -9.37 18.46
C GLU A 192 -33.44 -9.61 19.00
N TYR A 193 -32.42 -9.39 18.15
CA TYR A 193 -31.02 -9.59 18.52
C TYR A 193 -30.54 -8.60 19.59
N TYR A 194 -30.91 -7.32 19.49
CA TYR A 194 -30.59 -6.34 20.52
C TYR A 194 -31.23 -6.65 21.87
N ASN A 195 -32.50 -7.11 21.91
CA ASN A 195 -33.14 -7.51 23.17
C ASN A 195 -32.48 -8.75 23.79
N LYS A 196 -32.08 -9.75 22.98
CA LYS A 196 -31.32 -10.91 23.49
C LYS A 196 -30.00 -10.48 24.13
N GLY A 197 -29.25 -9.60 23.46
CA GLY A 197 -28.00 -9.07 23.98
C GLY A 197 -28.18 -8.23 25.24
N LEU A 198 -29.19 -7.36 25.26
CA LEU A 198 -29.58 -6.55 26.42
C LEU A 198 -29.85 -7.43 27.65
N LYS A 199 -30.67 -8.48 27.49
CA LYS A 199 -30.97 -9.42 28.58
C LYS A 199 -29.70 -10.06 29.15
N ILE A 200 -28.75 -10.46 28.30
CA ILE A 200 -27.47 -11.02 28.77
C ILE A 200 -26.67 -9.97 29.56
N LYS A 201 -26.63 -8.72 29.09
CA LYS A 201 -25.93 -7.62 29.79
C LYS A 201 -26.57 -7.31 31.14
N GLU A 202 -27.90 -7.34 31.22
CA GLU A 202 -28.66 -7.25 32.48
C GLU A 202 -28.31 -8.40 33.44
N GLU A 203 -28.30 -9.65 32.95
CA GLU A 203 -27.95 -10.82 33.76
C GLU A 203 -26.55 -10.76 34.37
N ILE A 204 -25.58 -10.16 33.68
CA ILE A 204 -24.19 -10.02 34.19
C ILE A 204 -23.94 -8.68 34.90
N GLY A 205 -24.94 -7.82 34.98
CA GLY A 205 -24.82 -6.49 35.62
C GLY A 205 -23.93 -5.49 34.86
N ASP A 206 -23.73 -5.67 33.56
CA ASP A 206 -22.89 -4.81 32.73
C ASP A 206 -23.67 -3.55 32.31
N LYS A 207 -23.62 -2.52 33.16
CA LYS A 207 -24.31 -1.23 32.94
C LYS A 207 -23.88 -0.52 31.65
N ASP A 208 -22.61 -0.56 31.26
CA ASP A 208 -22.16 0.06 30.01
C ASP A 208 -22.70 -0.69 28.78
N GLY A 209 -22.69 -2.02 28.84
CA GLY A 209 -23.34 -2.86 27.84
C GLY A 209 -24.83 -2.56 27.69
N ILE A 210 -25.57 -2.47 28.81
CA ILE A 210 -26.99 -2.10 28.83
C ILE A 210 -27.23 -0.76 28.12
N ALA A 211 -26.46 0.28 28.48
CA ALA A 211 -26.58 1.60 27.87
C ALA A 211 -26.32 1.56 26.36
N THR A 212 -25.36 0.74 25.91
CA THR A 212 -25.03 0.56 24.49
C THR A 212 -26.20 -0.05 23.71
N PHE A 213 -26.81 -1.12 24.21
CA PHE A 213 -27.99 -1.72 23.56
C PHE A 213 -29.18 -0.76 23.52
N LEU A 214 -29.44 -0.03 24.61
CA LEU A 214 -30.52 0.97 24.64
C LEU A 214 -30.28 2.08 23.61
N ASN A 215 -29.05 2.58 23.48
CA ASN A 215 -28.71 3.56 22.45
C ASN A 215 -28.95 3.01 21.03
N ASN A 216 -28.54 1.77 20.74
CA ASN A 216 -28.74 1.16 19.43
C ASN A 216 -30.24 0.95 19.11
N MET A 217 -31.05 0.55 20.09
CA MET A 217 -32.51 0.53 19.95
C MET A 217 -33.08 1.92 19.68
N GLY A 218 -32.54 2.97 20.31
CA GLY A 218 -32.90 4.36 19.99
C GLY A 218 -32.58 4.74 18.53
N VAL A 219 -31.51 4.21 17.95
CA VAL A 219 -31.17 4.42 16.52
C VAL A 219 -32.21 3.75 15.62
N ILE A 220 -32.64 2.53 15.95
CA ILE A 220 -33.71 1.82 15.23
C ILE A 220 -34.99 2.65 15.20
N PHE A 221 -35.50 3.08 16.36
CA PHE A 221 -36.75 3.84 16.42
C PHE A 221 -36.64 5.20 15.73
N LYS A 222 -35.47 5.83 15.77
CA LYS A 222 -35.19 7.06 15.00
C LYS A 222 -35.28 6.83 13.49
N LYS A 223 -34.81 5.68 13.00
CA LYS A 223 -34.88 5.30 11.57
C LYS A 223 -36.31 4.94 11.15
N SER A 224 -37.08 4.30 12.03
CA SER A 224 -38.50 3.99 11.78
C SER A 224 -39.45 5.19 11.91
N GLY A 225 -38.94 6.36 12.32
CA GLY A 225 -39.73 7.58 12.50
C GLY A 225 -40.42 7.71 13.86
N ASP A 226 -40.30 6.73 14.75
CA ASP A 226 -40.82 6.80 16.12
C ASP A 226 -39.86 7.61 17.01
N LEU A 227 -39.91 8.93 16.84
CA LEU A 227 -39.03 9.87 17.52
C LEU A 227 -39.24 9.85 19.06
N SER A 228 -40.44 9.51 19.52
CA SER A 228 -40.78 9.43 20.94
C SER A 228 -40.08 8.25 21.61
N LYS A 229 -40.17 7.04 21.04
CA LYS A 229 -39.42 5.89 21.57
C LYS A 229 -37.92 6.09 21.43
N ALA A 230 -37.45 6.66 20.32
CA ALA A 230 -36.03 6.96 20.17
C ALA A 230 -35.51 7.83 21.32
N LEU A 231 -36.25 8.90 21.65
CA LEU A 231 -35.93 9.79 22.76
C LEU A 231 -35.94 9.06 24.12
N GLU A 232 -36.94 8.20 24.36
CA GLU A 232 -37.03 7.38 25.57
C GLU A 232 -35.78 6.51 25.76
N TYR A 233 -35.40 5.75 24.73
CA TYR A 233 -34.25 4.85 24.77
C TYR A 233 -32.92 5.60 24.92
N TYR A 234 -32.72 6.71 24.20
CA TYR A 234 -31.51 7.53 24.39
C TYR A 234 -31.44 8.15 25.78
N THR A 235 -32.57 8.55 26.36
CA THR A 235 -32.62 9.10 27.73
C THR A 235 -32.31 8.04 28.78
N LYS A 236 -32.82 6.80 28.61
CA LYS A 236 -32.45 5.67 29.46
C LYS A 236 -30.95 5.37 29.38
N SER A 237 -30.38 5.34 28.17
CA SER A 237 -28.93 5.21 27.96
C SER A 237 -28.16 6.32 28.68
N LEU A 238 -28.54 7.58 28.49
CA LEU A 238 -27.88 8.73 29.12
C LEU A 238 -27.85 8.60 30.64
N LYS A 239 -28.99 8.26 31.26
CA LYS A 239 -29.10 8.11 32.70
C LYS A 239 -28.14 7.04 33.24
N ILE A 240 -28.06 5.88 32.59
CA ILE A 240 -27.13 4.82 33.02
C ILE A 240 -25.67 5.28 32.88
N ARG A 241 -25.36 6.01 31.81
CA ARG A 241 -24.00 6.52 31.58
C ARG A 241 -23.61 7.61 32.59
N GLU A 242 -24.55 8.44 33.00
CA GLU A 242 -24.38 9.37 34.13
C GLU A 242 -24.11 8.61 35.44
N GLU A 243 -24.88 7.54 35.73
CA GLU A 243 -24.69 6.73 36.94
C GLU A 243 -23.30 6.08 37.04
N ILE A 244 -22.72 5.65 35.91
CA ILE A 244 -21.39 5.02 35.88
C ILE A 244 -20.25 6.01 35.60
N GLY A 245 -20.56 7.30 35.41
CA GLY A 245 -19.57 8.33 35.09
C GLY A 245 -18.93 8.20 33.71
N ASP A 246 -19.57 7.52 32.76
CA ASP A 246 -19.07 7.37 31.39
C ASP A 246 -19.30 8.64 30.57
N LYS A 247 -18.38 9.59 30.72
CA LYS A 247 -18.38 10.86 29.99
C LYS A 247 -18.42 10.67 28.47
N ARG A 248 -17.73 9.67 27.92
CA ARG A 248 -17.69 9.45 26.46
C ARG A 248 -19.04 9.01 25.95
N GLY A 249 -19.66 8.00 26.55
CA GLY A 249 -20.98 7.55 26.14
C GLY A 249 -22.09 8.57 26.40
N MET A 250 -21.93 9.44 27.41
CA MET A 250 -22.82 10.60 27.61
C MET A 250 -22.84 11.49 26.36
N THR A 251 -21.68 11.80 25.75
CA THR A 251 -21.64 12.62 24.52
C THR A 251 -22.46 12.01 23.37
N TYR A 252 -22.37 10.68 23.17
CA TYR A 252 -23.15 10.00 22.14
C TYR A 252 -24.66 10.08 22.41
N SER A 253 -25.08 9.83 23.64
CA SER A 253 -26.50 9.87 24.02
C SER A 253 -27.07 11.30 23.91
N LEU A 254 -26.33 12.31 24.40
CA LEU A 254 -26.69 13.72 24.29
C LEU A 254 -26.78 14.18 22.84
N ASN A 255 -25.83 13.81 21.98
CA ASN A 255 -25.86 14.15 20.56
C ASN A 255 -27.06 13.51 19.85
N ASN A 256 -27.38 12.26 20.19
CA ASN A 256 -28.55 11.57 19.64
C ASN A 256 -29.86 12.24 20.06
N ILE A 257 -29.99 12.63 21.33
CA ILE A 257 -31.14 13.38 21.84
C ILE A 257 -31.25 14.75 21.14
N GLY A 258 -30.14 15.49 21.02
CA GLY A 258 -30.09 16.77 20.31
C GLY A 258 -30.56 16.65 18.86
N ASN A 259 -30.15 15.59 18.15
CA ASN A 259 -30.60 15.30 16.79
C ASN A 259 -32.12 14.99 16.72
N ILE A 260 -32.69 14.31 17.71
CA ILE A 260 -34.15 14.08 17.77
C ILE A 260 -34.89 15.41 17.89
N TYR A 261 -34.42 16.32 18.74
CA TYR A 261 -35.02 17.65 18.86
C TYR A 261 -34.90 18.49 17.58
N ILE A 262 -33.80 18.39 16.82
CA ILE A 262 -33.72 18.99 15.47
C ILE A 262 -34.80 18.43 14.55
N LYS A 263 -35.00 17.11 14.52
CA LYS A 263 -36.04 16.47 13.68
C LYS A 263 -37.46 16.90 14.07
N GLN A 264 -37.68 17.21 15.34
CA GLN A 264 -38.96 17.76 15.84
C GLN A 264 -39.09 19.29 15.63
N ASN A 265 -38.11 19.93 14.98
CA ASN A 265 -38.01 21.39 14.83
C ASN A 265 -37.95 22.16 16.17
N LYS A 266 -37.53 21.49 17.25
CA LYS A 266 -37.35 22.02 18.61
C LYS A 266 -35.90 22.47 18.80
N ILE A 267 -35.55 23.55 18.10
CA ILE A 267 -34.14 23.99 17.99
C ILE A 267 -33.55 24.47 19.33
N LYS A 268 -34.38 25.08 20.19
CA LYS A 268 -33.93 25.57 21.51
C LYS A 268 -33.59 24.43 22.46
N GLU A 269 -34.37 23.37 22.45
CA GLU A 269 -34.13 22.17 23.25
C GLU A 269 -32.89 21.43 22.74
N SER A 270 -32.77 21.28 21.42
CA SER A 270 -31.60 20.67 20.78
C SER A 270 -30.29 21.33 21.20
N LYS A 271 -30.27 22.68 21.23
CA LYS A 271 -29.12 23.48 21.68
C LYS A 271 -28.60 23.04 23.05
N ILE A 272 -29.50 22.83 24.02
CA ILE A 272 -29.12 22.47 25.40
C ILE A 272 -28.32 21.16 25.43
N TYR A 273 -28.77 20.15 24.67
CA TYR A 273 -28.11 18.85 24.63
C TYR A 273 -26.77 18.89 23.89
N PHE A 274 -26.70 19.62 22.78
CA PHE A 274 -25.43 19.80 22.05
C PHE A 274 -24.41 20.62 22.84
N GLU A 275 -24.83 21.67 23.56
CA GLU A 275 -23.93 22.43 24.44
C GLU A 275 -23.36 21.55 25.54
N LYS A 276 -24.20 20.75 26.22
CA LYS A 276 -23.72 19.79 27.24
C LYS A 276 -22.72 18.78 26.65
N SER A 277 -23.03 18.21 25.49
CA SER A 277 -22.16 17.26 24.80
C SER A 277 -20.82 17.88 24.42
N TYR A 278 -20.83 19.11 23.90
CA TYR A 278 -19.64 19.85 23.53
C TYR A 278 -18.78 20.20 24.75
N GLN A 279 -19.37 20.61 25.88
CA GLN A 279 -18.61 20.87 27.12
C GLN A 279 -17.91 19.60 27.63
N ILE A 280 -18.61 18.47 27.67
CA ILE A 280 -17.99 17.18 28.03
C ILE A 280 -16.87 16.82 27.05
N SER A 281 -17.05 17.10 25.75
CA SER A 281 -16.03 16.87 24.73
C SER A 281 -14.78 17.72 24.96
N LYS A 282 -14.94 18.98 25.38
CA LYS A 282 -13.83 19.87 25.77
C LYS A 282 -13.12 19.37 27.03
N GLU A 283 -13.85 18.90 28.03
CA GLU A 283 -13.27 18.28 29.24
C GLU A 283 -12.46 17.02 28.91
N LEU A 284 -12.92 16.22 27.94
CA LEU A 284 -12.24 15.01 27.51
C LEU A 284 -10.96 15.30 26.68
N GLY A 285 -10.89 16.46 26.03
CA GLY A 285 -9.71 16.91 25.29
C GLY A 285 -9.44 16.20 23.96
N TYR A 286 -10.33 15.31 23.50
CA TYR A 286 -10.15 14.63 22.21
C TYR A 286 -10.64 15.50 21.05
N PRO A 287 -9.77 15.86 20.08
CA PRO A 287 -10.14 16.73 18.96
C PRO A 287 -11.35 16.24 18.16
N GLU A 288 -11.51 14.93 18.01
CA GLU A 288 -12.66 14.32 17.32
C GLU A 288 -14.01 14.66 17.96
N TYR A 289 -14.13 14.55 19.28
CA TYR A 289 -15.37 14.85 19.99
C TYR A 289 -15.68 16.35 19.96
N ILE A 290 -14.64 17.18 20.09
CA ILE A 290 -14.77 18.64 20.04
C ILE A 290 -15.24 19.07 18.64
N LYS A 291 -14.63 18.54 17.57
CA LYS A 291 -15.05 18.76 16.18
C LYS A 291 -16.53 18.42 16.00
N ASN A 292 -16.95 17.23 16.46
CA ASN A 292 -18.33 16.77 16.31
C ASN A 292 -19.30 17.68 17.09
N GLY A 293 -18.97 18.08 18.32
CA GLY A 293 -19.78 19.00 19.11
C GLY A 293 -19.91 20.39 18.45
N ALA A 294 -18.79 20.94 17.96
CA ALA A 294 -18.75 22.23 17.28
C ALA A 294 -19.61 22.23 16.01
N SER A 295 -19.49 21.18 15.18
CA SER A 295 -20.30 21.02 13.96
C SER A 295 -21.81 21.00 14.26
N ARG A 296 -22.24 20.31 15.33
CA ARG A 296 -23.65 20.30 15.74
C ARG A 296 -24.13 21.68 16.19
N LEU A 297 -23.29 22.43 16.92
CA LEU A 297 -23.61 23.78 17.36
C LEU A 297 -23.67 24.76 16.20
N THR A 298 -22.82 24.63 15.18
CA THR A 298 -22.91 25.41 13.93
C THR A 298 -24.31 25.32 13.33
N ILE A 299 -24.80 24.09 13.10
CA ILE A 299 -26.15 23.84 12.53
C ILE A 299 -27.25 24.45 13.41
N VAL A 300 -27.14 24.34 14.73
CA VAL A 300 -28.14 24.91 15.66
C VAL A 300 -28.16 26.43 15.56
N TYR A 301 -26.99 27.08 15.59
CA TYR A 301 -26.91 28.54 15.59
C TYR A 301 -27.29 29.14 14.23
N GLU A 302 -27.04 28.45 13.11
CA GLU A 302 -27.57 28.82 11.79
C GLU A 302 -29.10 28.81 11.79
N LYS A 303 -29.72 27.73 12.29
CA LYS A 303 -31.19 27.62 12.38
C LYS A 303 -31.82 28.65 13.32
N LEU A 304 -31.06 29.17 14.29
CA LEU A 304 -31.49 30.25 15.17
C LEU A 304 -31.21 31.66 14.60
N GLY A 305 -30.63 31.78 13.40
CA GLY A 305 -30.24 33.06 12.79
C GLY A 305 -29.05 33.76 13.46
N LYS A 306 -28.27 33.04 14.28
CA LYS A 306 -27.12 33.55 15.02
C LYS A 306 -25.82 33.27 14.27
N PHE A 307 -25.70 33.85 13.07
CA PHE A 307 -24.60 33.54 12.13
C PHE A 307 -23.20 33.81 12.68
N GLN A 308 -23.02 34.82 13.53
CA GLN A 308 -21.71 35.10 14.16
C GLN A 308 -21.25 33.95 15.06
N LEU A 309 -22.17 33.38 15.85
CA LEU A 309 -21.88 32.23 16.72
C LEU A 309 -21.70 30.96 15.89
N ALA A 310 -22.51 30.76 14.86
CA ALA A 310 -22.34 29.64 13.94
C ALA A 310 -20.95 29.66 13.28
N TYR A 311 -20.51 30.83 12.81
CA TYR A 311 -19.17 31.00 12.23
C TYR A 311 -18.06 30.72 13.25
N GLN A 312 -18.22 31.12 14.51
CA GLN A 312 -17.24 30.79 15.57
C GLN A 312 -17.08 29.28 15.76
N TYR A 313 -18.19 28.54 15.89
CA TYR A 313 -18.15 27.08 16.02
C TYR A 313 -17.65 26.39 14.74
N TYR A 314 -17.96 26.93 13.56
CA TYR A 314 -17.41 26.46 12.30
C TYR A 314 -15.89 26.61 12.23
N LYS A 315 -15.33 27.74 12.69
CA LYS A 315 -13.87 27.91 12.79
C LYS A 315 -13.24 26.92 13.77
N GLU A 316 -13.90 26.62 14.88
CA GLU A 316 -13.41 25.61 15.82
C GLU A 316 -13.48 24.19 15.24
N GLU A 317 -14.52 23.87 14.47
CA GLU A 317 -14.61 22.61 13.73
C GLU A 317 -13.42 22.45 12.77
N ILE A 318 -13.10 23.49 11.99
CA ILE A 318 -11.93 23.48 11.08
C ILE A 318 -10.64 23.35 11.87
N GLY A 319 -10.45 24.13 12.94
CA GLY A 319 -9.23 24.06 13.76
C GLY A 319 -9.01 22.67 14.37
N MET A 320 -10.08 21.98 14.77
CA MET A 320 -9.99 20.59 15.24
C MET A 320 -9.75 19.60 14.09
N ARG A 321 -10.25 19.85 12.88
CA ARG A 321 -9.95 19.04 11.68
C ARG A 321 -8.45 19.12 11.33
N ASP A 322 -7.89 20.32 11.35
CA ASP A 322 -6.46 20.56 11.10
C ASP A 322 -5.61 19.92 12.21
N SER A 323 -6.09 19.97 13.46
CA SER A 323 -5.45 19.29 14.59
C SER A 323 -5.48 17.77 14.44
N LEU A 324 -6.58 17.18 13.94
CA LEU A 324 -6.66 15.74 13.65
C LEU A 324 -5.73 15.34 12.49
N GLN A 325 -5.63 16.16 11.45
CA GLN A 325 -4.73 15.92 10.31
C GLN A 325 -3.26 16.08 10.70
N ASN A 326 -2.95 17.02 11.60
CA ASN A 326 -1.64 17.12 12.23
C ASN A 326 -1.37 15.99 13.22
N GLU A 327 -2.38 15.44 13.90
CA GLU A 327 -2.24 14.29 14.78
C GLU A 327 -2.00 12.99 13.99
N GLU A 328 -2.54 12.87 12.78
CA GLU A 328 -2.19 11.82 11.80
C GLU A 328 -0.75 11.99 11.28
N ASN A 329 -0.33 13.21 10.93
CA ASN A 329 1.05 13.51 10.56
C ASN A 329 2.04 13.35 11.74
N TYR A 330 1.61 13.66 12.95
CA TYR A 330 2.37 13.46 14.19
C TYR A 330 2.40 11.99 14.61
N LYS A 331 1.34 11.21 14.33
CA LYS A 331 1.35 9.75 14.41
C LYS A 331 2.38 9.18 13.45
N ALA A 332 2.40 9.60 12.18
CA ALA A 332 3.41 9.17 11.22
C ALA A 332 4.84 9.57 11.62
N SER A 333 5.03 10.80 12.11
CA SER A 333 6.34 11.32 12.56
C SER A 333 6.85 10.61 13.82
N VAL A 334 5.99 10.35 14.79
CA VAL A 334 6.39 9.63 16.00
C VAL A 334 6.42 8.12 15.78
N GLU A 335 5.68 7.57 14.82
CA GLU A 335 5.86 6.18 14.36
C GLU A 335 7.21 6.02 13.66
N GLN A 336 7.66 7.03 12.91
CA GLN A 336 9.01 7.10 12.38
C GLN A 336 10.07 7.29 13.48
N HIS A 337 9.78 8.07 14.52
CA HIS A 337 10.67 8.26 15.67
C HIS A 337 10.72 7.01 16.58
N ALA A 338 9.62 6.29 16.74
CA ALA A 338 9.52 5.02 17.44
C ALA A 338 10.18 3.90 16.64
N LYS A 339 10.06 3.87 15.31
CA LYS A 339 10.84 2.99 14.41
C LYS A 339 12.33 3.29 14.51
N TYR A 340 12.72 4.55 14.59
CA TYR A 340 14.11 4.98 14.77
C TYR A 340 14.67 4.60 16.16
N GLU A 341 13.93 4.87 17.24
CA GLU A 341 14.33 4.49 18.61
C GLU A 341 14.30 2.96 18.82
N TYR A 342 13.37 2.24 18.20
CA TYR A 342 13.35 0.78 18.16
C TYR A 342 14.53 0.22 17.35
N ALA A 343 14.83 0.77 16.17
CA ALA A 343 15.99 0.37 15.37
C ALA A 343 17.32 0.67 16.09
N LYS A 344 17.40 1.79 16.79
CA LYS A 344 18.53 2.18 17.63
C LYS A 344 18.68 1.26 18.84
N LYS A 345 17.57 0.89 19.50
CA LYS A 345 17.55 -0.06 20.62
C LYS A 345 17.84 -1.49 20.18
N ALA A 346 17.32 -1.92 19.04
CA ALA A 346 17.62 -3.20 18.40
C ALA A 346 19.08 -3.26 17.91
N ALA A 347 19.66 -2.15 17.46
CA ALA A 347 21.09 -2.05 17.15
C ALA A 347 21.97 -2.10 18.40
N THR A 348 21.58 -1.46 19.51
CA THR A 348 22.31 -1.56 20.79
C THR A 348 22.21 -2.96 21.40
N ASP A 349 21.03 -3.59 21.32
CA ASP A 349 20.81 -4.97 21.77
C ASP A 349 21.52 -5.97 20.84
N SER A 350 21.63 -5.68 19.53
CA SER A 350 22.42 -6.47 18.56
C SER A 350 23.92 -6.38 18.84
N ILE A 351 24.45 -5.24 19.30
CA ILE A 351 25.86 -5.08 19.66
C ILE A 351 26.17 -5.75 21.01
N ALA A 352 25.25 -5.67 21.98
CA ALA A 352 25.36 -6.38 23.26
C ALA A 352 25.24 -7.91 23.07
N ASN A 353 24.30 -8.37 22.25
CA ASN A 353 24.13 -9.79 21.91
C ASN A 353 25.24 -10.29 20.98
N ALA A 354 25.83 -9.48 20.10
CA ALA A 354 26.99 -9.87 19.30
C ALA A 354 28.24 -10.03 20.17
N LYS A 355 28.47 -9.15 21.15
CA LYS A 355 29.55 -9.32 22.14
C LYS A 355 29.31 -10.54 23.04
N GLU A 356 28.08 -10.77 23.51
CA GLU A 356 27.75 -11.94 24.33
C GLU A 356 27.81 -13.25 23.51
N LYS A 357 27.44 -13.20 22.22
CA LYS A 357 27.55 -14.31 21.28
C LYS A 357 28.99 -14.59 20.89
N GLU A 358 29.85 -13.59 20.68
CA GLU A 358 31.29 -13.80 20.46
C GLU A 358 31.97 -14.40 21.70
N ILE A 359 31.60 -13.97 22.91
CA ILE A 359 32.12 -14.56 24.15
C ILE A 359 31.63 -16.00 24.32
N LYS A 360 30.34 -16.27 24.10
CA LYS A 360 29.77 -17.63 24.16
C LYS A 360 30.28 -18.52 23.03
N ASP A 361 30.47 -18.01 21.82
CA ASP A 361 31.00 -18.76 20.68
C ASP A 361 32.50 -19.02 20.86
N ALA A 362 33.25 -18.12 21.51
CA ALA A 362 34.63 -18.37 21.92
C ALA A 362 34.73 -19.42 23.04
N GLU A 363 33.87 -19.36 24.07
CA GLU A 363 33.79 -20.37 25.14
C GLU A 363 33.34 -21.73 24.61
N ILE A 364 32.34 -21.75 23.72
CA ILE A 364 31.84 -22.96 23.04
C ILE A 364 32.90 -23.48 22.06
N ALA A 365 33.62 -22.65 21.32
CA ALA A 365 34.71 -23.08 20.46
C ALA A 365 35.88 -23.67 21.26
N GLN A 366 36.19 -23.10 22.43
CA GLN A 366 37.22 -23.62 23.34
C GLN A 366 36.80 -24.97 23.96
N GLN A 367 35.54 -25.09 24.40
CA GLN A 367 34.98 -26.36 24.87
C GLN A 367 34.85 -27.40 23.74
N GLN A 368 34.43 -27.00 22.55
CA GLN A 368 34.32 -27.87 21.37
C GLN A 368 35.68 -28.29 20.83
N ALA A 369 36.73 -27.47 20.95
CA ALA A 369 38.10 -27.86 20.61
C ALA A 369 38.60 -28.95 21.59
N GLN A 370 38.36 -28.79 22.89
CA GLN A 370 38.70 -29.82 23.88
C GLN A 370 37.87 -31.11 23.71
N ILE A 371 36.59 -30.98 23.35
CA ILE A 371 35.71 -32.12 23.06
C ILE A 371 36.07 -32.77 21.72
N LYS A 372 36.45 -32.00 20.68
CA LYS A 372 36.91 -32.53 19.38
C LYS A 372 38.23 -33.26 19.51
N VAL A 373 39.19 -32.80 20.31
CA VAL A 373 40.43 -33.54 20.55
C VAL A 373 40.14 -34.88 21.24
N LYS A 374 39.28 -34.89 22.26
CA LYS A 374 38.87 -36.14 22.95
C LYS A 374 38.02 -37.07 22.07
N ARG A 375 37.11 -36.52 21.25
CA ARG A 375 36.24 -37.26 20.33
C ARG A 375 36.97 -37.70 19.06
N PHE A 376 37.97 -36.98 18.58
CA PHE A 376 38.81 -37.39 17.44
C PHE A 376 39.70 -38.58 17.83
N GLN A 377 40.20 -38.61 19.07
CA GLN A 377 40.90 -39.78 19.62
C GLN A 377 39.96 -40.99 19.82
N GLN A 378 38.71 -40.78 20.27
CA GLN A 378 37.72 -41.86 20.39
C GLN A 378 37.12 -42.32 19.04
N TYR A 379 36.81 -41.41 18.13
CA TYR A 379 36.25 -41.70 16.80
C TYR A 379 37.29 -42.15 15.79
N GLY A 380 38.59 -41.86 15.99
CA GLY A 380 39.66 -42.48 15.21
C GLY A 380 39.74 -43.99 15.47
N LEU A 381 39.57 -44.40 16.73
CA LEU A 381 39.54 -45.82 17.15
C LEU A 381 38.23 -46.52 16.74
N ILE A 382 37.09 -45.88 16.95
CA ILE A 382 35.76 -46.46 16.64
C ILE A 382 35.47 -46.40 15.14
N GLY A 383 35.82 -45.30 14.47
CA GLY A 383 35.63 -45.09 13.04
C GLY A 383 36.48 -46.02 12.18
N GLY A 384 37.71 -46.33 12.60
CA GLY A 384 38.54 -47.34 11.93
C GLY A 384 37.94 -48.75 11.99
N LEU A 385 37.31 -49.11 13.11
CA LEU A 385 36.69 -50.42 13.30
C LEU A 385 35.32 -50.52 12.58
N VAL A 386 34.57 -49.42 12.57
CA VAL A 386 33.24 -49.33 11.93
C VAL A 386 33.34 -49.21 10.41
N LEU A 387 34.39 -48.58 9.85
CA LEU A 387 34.62 -48.53 8.39
C LEU A 387 34.88 -49.92 7.79
N VAL A 388 35.59 -50.80 8.49
CA VAL A 388 35.85 -52.18 8.04
C VAL A 388 34.58 -53.03 8.07
N ILE A 389 33.71 -52.84 9.07
CA ILE A 389 32.44 -53.57 9.22
C ILE A 389 31.37 -53.02 8.25
N LEU A 390 31.29 -51.71 8.06
CA LEU A 390 30.36 -51.07 7.12
C LEU A 390 30.75 -51.33 5.66
N PHE A 391 32.04 -51.43 5.32
CA PHE A 391 32.47 -51.77 3.97
C PHE A 391 32.11 -53.22 3.60
N ALA A 392 32.27 -54.16 4.54
CA ALA A 392 31.84 -55.56 4.37
C ALA A 392 30.30 -55.69 4.29
N GLY A 393 29.57 -54.94 5.10
CA GLY A 393 28.09 -54.91 5.08
C GLY A 393 27.51 -54.19 3.85
N PHE A 394 28.14 -53.13 3.37
CA PHE A 394 27.73 -52.36 2.19
C PHE A 394 27.78 -53.21 0.91
N VAL A 395 28.84 -54.02 0.74
CA VAL A 395 28.98 -54.95 -0.39
C VAL A 395 27.91 -56.06 -0.33
N PHE A 396 27.56 -56.55 0.86
CA PHE A 396 26.55 -57.60 1.05
C PHE A 396 25.10 -57.09 0.87
N ASN A 397 24.81 -55.85 1.30
CA ASN A 397 23.46 -55.27 1.23
C ASN A 397 23.14 -54.66 -0.15
N ARG A 398 24.16 -54.17 -0.89
CA ARG A 398 24.02 -53.71 -2.30
C ARG A 398 23.53 -54.80 -3.25
N LEU A 399 23.80 -56.08 -2.95
CA LEU A 399 23.33 -57.21 -3.76
C LEU A 399 21.87 -57.58 -3.46
N LYS A 400 21.34 -57.21 -2.29
CA LYS A 400 20.01 -57.64 -1.82
C LYS A 400 18.91 -56.58 -1.99
N VAL A 401 19.27 -55.30 -2.04
CA VAL A 401 18.31 -54.18 -2.04
C VAL A 401 17.87 -53.76 -3.46
N THR A 402 18.65 -54.05 -4.51
CA THR A 402 18.30 -53.70 -5.90
C THR A 402 17.01 -54.37 -6.42
N GLN A 403 16.53 -55.45 -5.78
CA GLN A 403 15.34 -56.18 -6.25
C GLN A 403 14.03 -55.86 -5.51
N ARG A 404 14.05 -55.06 -4.42
CA ARG A 404 12.85 -54.84 -3.57
C ARG A 404 12.30 -53.41 -3.55
N GLN A 405 12.96 -52.44 -4.19
CA GLN A 405 12.52 -51.03 -4.18
C GLN A 405 11.65 -50.62 -5.38
N ASN A 406 11.45 -51.48 -6.38
CA ASN A 406 10.71 -51.10 -7.59
C ASN A 406 9.17 -51.21 -7.48
N VAL A 407 8.62 -51.91 -6.49
CA VAL A 407 7.17 -52.23 -6.47
C VAL A 407 6.34 -51.26 -5.61
N ILE A 408 6.96 -50.48 -4.72
CA ILE A 408 6.23 -49.58 -3.80
C ILE A 408 6.30 -48.11 -4.26
N ILE A 409 7.28 -47.74 -5.08
CA ILE A 409 7.43 -46.39 -5.66
C ILE A 409 6.39 -46.13 -6.78
N GLU A 410 5.84 -47.18 -7.38
CA GLU A 410 4.92 -47.09 -8.51
C GLU A 410 3.46 -46.80 -8.08
N ALA A 411 3.06 -47.22 -6.87
CA ALA A 411 1.69 -47.08 -6.38
C ALA A 411 1.35 -45.68 -5.82
N GLN A 412 2.35 -44.91 -5.34
CA GLN A 412 2.14 -43.51 -4.89
C GLN A 412 2.28 -42.48 -6.01
N LYS A 413 2.69 -42.91 -7.21
CA LYS A 413 2.94 -42.02 -8.34
C LYS A 413 1.66 -41.63 -9.10
N GLN A 414 0.65 -42.50 -9.14
CA GLN A 414 -0.58 -42.26 -9.90
C GLN A 414 -1.51 -41.19 -9.29
N GLU A 415 -1.56 -41.05 -7.96
CA GLU A 415 -2.49 -40.12 -7.29
C GLU A 415 -2.02 -38.65 -7.33
N VAL A 416 -0.70 -38.43 -7.28
CA VAL A 416 -0.09 -37.10 -7.39
C VAL A 416 -0.10 -36.59 -8.85
N GLU A 417 -0.04 -37.51 -9.81
CA GLU A 417 0.04 -37.19 -11.25
C GLU A 417 -1.33 -36.78 -11.83
N GLU A 418 -2.43 -37.18 -11.18
CA GLU A 418 -3.80 -36.81 -11.57
C GLU A 418 -4.21 -35.42 -11.04
N GLN A 419 -3.80 -35.06 -9.82
CA GLN A 419 -4.01 -33.71 -9.27
C GLN A 419 -3.13 -32.65 -9.94
N LYS A 420 -1.92 -33.03 -10.39
CA LYS A 420 -1.00 -32.12 -11.10
C LYS A 420 -1.54 -31.74 -12.49
N LYS A 421 -2.18 -32.67 -13.20
CA LYS A 421 -2.76 -32.43 -14.54
C LYS A 421 -3.88 -31.39 -14.54
N VAL A 422 -4.77 -31.40 -13.55
CA VAL A 422 -5.88 -30.43 -13.45
C VAL A 422 -5.40 -29.01 -13.12
N VAL A 423 -4.31 -28.89 -12.35
CA VAL A 423 -3.69 -27.59 -12.02
C VAL A 423 -2.84 -27.07 -13.19
N GLU A 424 -2.12 -27.95 -13.89
CA GLU A 424 -1.33 -27.60 -15.08
C GLU A 424 -2.20 -27.17 -16.27
N GLU A 425 -3.38 -27.78 -16.49
CA GLU A 425 -4.32 -27.35 -17.54
C GLU A 425 -4.89 -25.96 -17.29
N LYS A 426 -5.31 -25.65 -16.05
CA LYS A 426 -5.83 -24.31 -15.71
C LYS A 426 -4.76 -23.21 -15.71
N HIS A 427 -3.52 -23.51 -15.34
CA HIS A 427 -2.42 -22.55 -15.46
C HIS A 427 -2.04 -22.28 -16.92
N LYS A 428 -2.13 -23.29 -17.79
CA LYS A 428 -1.87 -23.12 -19.21
C LYS A 428 -2.89 -22.19 -19.89
N GLU A 429 -4.19 -22.33 -19.60
CA GLU A 429 -5.23 -21.45 -20.17
C GLU A 429 -5.11 -19.98 -19.76
N ILE A 430 -4.71 -19.70 -18.51
CA ILE A 430 -4.53 -18.33 -18.00
C ILE A 430 -3.27 -17.69 -18.61
N THR A 431 -2.16 -18.43 -18.67
CA THR A 431 -0.91 -17.95 -19.28
C THR A 431 -1.08 -17.70 -20.78
N ASP A 432 -1.78 -18.59 -21.51
CA ASP A 432 -2.07 -18.40 -22.93
C ASP A 432 -2.95 -17.16 -23.18
N SER A 433 -3.88 -16.86 -22.29
CA SER A 433 -4.75 -15.67 -22.38
C SER A 433 -4.01 -14.36 -22.12
N ILE A 434 -3.06 -14.34 -21.17
CA ILE A 434 -2.23 -13.15 -20.86
C ILE A 434 -1.25 -12.87 -22.01
N ASN A 435 -0.59 -13.91 -22.54
CA ASN A 435 0.30 -13.79 -23.69
C ASN A 435 -0.46 -13.34 -24.96
N TYR A 436 -1.71 -13.78 -25.12
CA TYR A 436 -2.59 -13.31 -26.19
C TYR A 436 -2.92 -11.82 -26.06
N ALA A 437 -3.24 -11.35 -24.85
CA ALA A 437 -3.49 -9.93 -24.58
C ALA A 437 -2.24 -9.06 -24.86
N GLU A 438 -1.05 -9.53 -24.47
CA GLU A 438 0.22 -8.85 -24.78
C GLU A 438 0.44 -8.74 -26.28
N ARG A 439 0.24 -9.83 -27.03
CA ARG A 439 0.39 -9.83 -28.49
C ARG A 439 -0.56 -8.84 -29.16
N ILE A 440 -1.81 -8.76 -28.71
CA ILE A 440 -2.76 -7.77 -29.22
C ILE A 440 -2.27 -6.38 -28.89
N GLN A 441 -1.94 -6.11 -27.63
CA GLN A 441 -1.51 -4.77 -27.22
C GLN A 441 -0.29 -4.28 -28.01
N ARG A 442 0.72 -5.14 -28.20
CA ARG A 442 1.92 -4.81 -28.99
C ARG A 442 1.60 -4.41 -30.43
N SER A 443 0.51 -4.91 -31.02
CA SER A 443 0.11 -4.57 -32.38
C SER A 443 -0.43 -3.14 -32.55
N PHE A 444 -0.79 -2.47 -31.44
CA PHE A 444 -1.25 -1.08 -31.44
C PHE A 444 -0.14 -0.06 -31.10
N LEU A 445 1.04 -0.52 -30.67
CA LEU A 445 2.18 0.35 -30.38
C LEU A 445 2.85 0.81 -31.69
N ALA A 446 3.48 1.99 -31.66
CA ALA A 446 4.21 2.50 -32.82
C ALA A 446 5.35 1.55 -33.23
N THR A 447 5.51 1.32 -34.53
CA THR A 447 6.57 0.43 -35.02
C THR A 447 7.92 1.14 -35.04
N THR A 448 9.00 0.36 -34.96
CA THR A 448 10.35 0.93 -35.01
C THR A 448 10.63 1.55 -36.38
N GLU A 449 10.11 0.97 -37.46
CA GLU A 449 10.23 1.51 -38.81
C GLU A 449 9.62 2.92 -38.93
N MET A 450 8.44 3.12 -38.34
CA MET A 450 7.78 4.44 -38.34
C MET A 450 8.57 5.46 -37.51
N LEU A 451 9.02 5.09 -36.31
CA LEU A 451 9.80 5.99 -35.48
C LEU A 451 11.14 6.35 -36.15
N ASP A 452 11.80 5.37 -36.79
CA ASP A 452 13.06 5.59 -37.51
C ASP A 452 12.88 6.54 -38.70
N GLU A 453 11.81 6.40 -39.48
CA GLU A 453 11.55 7.24 -40.64
C GLU A 453 11.37 8.72 -40.27
N TYR A 454 10.62 9.00 -39.20
CA TYR A 454 10.24 10.38 -38.86
C TYR A 454 11.12 11.01 -37.79
N LEU A 455 11.76 10.24 -36.90
CA LEU A 455 12.57 10.79 -35.79
C LEU A 455 14.07 10.82 -36.09
N ASN A 456 14.61 9.90 -36.90
CA ASN A 456 16.03 9.98 -37.28
C ASN A 456 16.32 11.09 -38.31
N ALA A 457 17.57 11.52 -38.38
CA ALA A 457 18.02 12.39 -39.46
C ALA A 457 18.06 11.60 -40.78
N LYS A 458 17.45 12.12 -41.85
CA LYS A 458 17.54 11.49 -43.17
C LYS A 458 19.00 11.51 -43.64
N HIS A 459 19.65 10.35 -43.63
CA HIS A 459 20.84 10.14 -44.45
C HIS A 459 20.38 10.03 -45.91
N VAL A 460 20.82 10.98 -46.73
CA VAL A 460 20.79 10.86 -48.19
C VAL A 460 21.72 9.70 -48.54
N VAL A 461 21.17 8.56 -48.93
CA VAL A 461 21.90 7.55 -49.70
C VAL A 461 21.06 7.22 -50.93
N GLU A 462 21.68 7.44 -52.08
CA GLU A 462 21.15 7.21 -53.41
C GLU A 462 20.70 5.75 -53.63
N SER A 463 19.66 5.63 -54.46
CA SER A 463 19.13 4.45 -55.14
C SER A 463 19.95 3.15 -55.11
N CYS A 464 19.29 2.05 -54.71
CA CYS A 464 19.39 0.74 -55.37
C CYS A 464 18.07 -0.03 -55.19
N HIS A 465 17.58 -0.63 -56.29
CA HIS A 465 16.32 -1.36 -56.40
C HIS A 465 16.16 -2.55 -55.44
N PRO A 466 14.90 -2.95 -55.11
CA PRO A 466 14.64 -4.22 -54.44
C PRO A 466 14.50 -5.35 -55.47
N GLU A 467 15.35 -6.39 -55.36
CA GLU A 467 15.05 -7.70 -55.92
C GLU A 467 14.42 -8.60 -54.86
N SER A 468 13.32 -9.22 -55.30
CA SER A 468 12.47 -10.22 -54.66
C SER A 468 13.21 -11.48 -54.21
N VAL A 469 12.83 -12.07 -53.05
CA VAL A 469 12.70 -13.53 -52.90
C VAL A 469 11.60 -13.88 -51.88
N GLU A 470 10.58 -14.60 -52.36
CA GLU A 470 9.53 -15.30 -51.60
C GLU A 470 10.03 -16.59 -50.92
N GLY A 471 9.31 -17.02 -49.87
CA GLY A 471 9.21 -18.43 -49.47
C GLY A 471 9.96 -18.77 -48.16
N THR A 472 9.47 -19.59 -47.24
CA THR A 472 8.33 -20.52 -47.20
C THR A 472 8.04 -20.85 -45.74
N ALA A 473 6.76 -21.05 -45.40
CA ALA A 473 6.33 -21.58 -44.12
C ALA A 473 6.73 -23.06 -43.96
N LYS A 474 7.24 -23.43 -42.79
CA LYS A 474 7.19 -24.81 -42.26
C LYS A 474 7.05 -24.80 -40.75
N GLN A 475 5.97 -25.44 -40.29
CA GLN A 475 5.74 -25.81 -38.89
C GLN A 475 6.78 -26.83 -38.41
N SER A 476 7.27 -26.62 -37.19
CA SER A 476 7.67 -27.72 -36.30
C SER A 476 7.52 -27.29 -34.84
N HIS A 477 6.61 -27.95 -34.12
CA HIS A 477 6.49 -27.88 -32.67
C HIS A 477 7.67 -28.57 -31.99
N SER A 478 8.42 -27.84 -31.17
CA SER A 478 9.08 -28.39 -29.97
C SER A 478 9.65 -27.27 -29.09
N ASN A 479 9.14 -27.20 -27.85
CA ASN A 479 9.75 -26.63 -26.63
C ASN A 479 10.44 -25.27 -26.74
N GLU A 480 9.66 -24.19 -26.57
CA GLU A 480 10.22 -22.87 -26.24
C GLU A 480 10.64 -22.82 -24.77
N GLN A 481 11.96 -22.90 -24.57
CA GLN A 481 12.60 -22.19 -23.47
C GLN A 481 12.29 -20.70 -23.62
N ILE A 482 11.99 -20.05 -22.48
CA ILE A 482 11.77 -18.62 -22.31
C ILE A 482 12.83 -17.84 -23.09
N ALA A 483 12.45 -17.29 -24.25
CA ALA A 483 13.23 -16.28 -24.95
C ALA A 483 12.97 -14.94 -24.26
N SER A 484 14.00 -14.42 -23.60
CA SER A 484 14.09 -13.01 -23.24
C SER A 484 13.75 -12.13 -24.45
N LEU A 485 13.03 -11.04 -24.21
CA LEU A 485 12.70 -9.97 -25.16
C LEU A 485 13.82 -9.77 -26.21
N PRO A 486 13.51 -9.74 -27.52
CA PRO A 486 14.51 -9.39 -28.52
C PRO A 486 14.98 -7.96 -28.23
N THR A 487 16.22 -7.82 -27.79
CA THR A 487 16.91 -6.54 -27.77
C THR A 487 17.01 -6.09 -29.22
N VAL A 488 16.14 -5.18 -29.65
CA VAL A 488 16.30 -4.49 -30.92
C VAL A 488 17.61 -3.71 -30.79
N VAL A 489 18.66 -4.20 -31.43
CA VAL A 489 19.95 -3.50 -31.51
C VAL A 489 19.71 -2.27 -32.38
N ARG A 490 19.34 -1.15 -31.74
CA ARG A 490 19.21 0.16 -32.40
C ARG A 490 20.61 0.68 -32.74
N ASN A 491 20.74 1.31 -33.91
CA ASN A 491 21.99 1.88 -34.38
C ASN A 491 22.49 2.98 -33.42
N ASP A 492 23.81 3.05 -33.21
CA ASP A 492 24.51 3.99 -32.30
C ASP A 492 24.36 5.49 -32.67
N GLU A 493 23.60 5.78 -33.72
CA GLU A 493 23.38 7.10 -34.32
C GLU A 493 21.90 7.55 -34.27
N SER A 494 21.02 6.81 -33.59
CA SER A 494 19.61 7.20 -33.44
C SER A 494 19.46 8.57 -32.76
N ASN A 495 18.56 9.40 -33.28
CA ASN A 495 18.19 10.68 -32.68
C ASN A 495 17.06 10.56 -31.66
N TYR A 496 16.57 9.36 -31.38
CA TYR A 496 15.53 9.14 -30.40
C TYR A 496 15.74 7.85 -29.62
N PHE A 497 15.05 7.72 -28.49
CA PHE A 497 14.83 6.45 -27.81
C PHE A 497 13.37 6.34 -27.36
N VAL A 498 12.93 5.09 -27.15
CA VAL A 498 11.69 4.76 -26.45
C VAL A 498 12.05 3.83 -25.30
N PHE A 499 12.03 4.36 -24.09
CA PHE A 499 12.27 3.62 -22.86
C PHE A 499 10.92 3.15 -22.32
N PHE A 500 10.60 1.88 -22.56
CA PHE A 500 9.33 1.27 -22.20
C PHE A 500 9.56 0.05 -21.31
N ARG A 501 9.14 0.12 -20.06
CA ARG A 501 9.24 -0.97 -19.08
C ARG A 501 7.87 -1.21 -18.44
N PRO A 502 7.08 -2.15 -18.99
CA PRO A 502 5.88 -2.63 -18.32
C PRO A 502 6.20 -3.20 -16.93
N LYS A 503 5.33 -2.97 -15.96
CA LYS A 503 5.36 -3.58 -14.63
C LYS A 503 4.95 -5.04 -14.68
N ASP A 504 3.88 -5.33 -15.42
CA ASP A 504 3.33 -6.67 -15.64
C ASP A 504 3.52 -7.10 -17.11
N VAL A 505 2.99 -8.27 -17.49
CA VAL A 505 3.08 -8.79 -18.88
C VAL A 505 2.40 -7.85 -19.89
N VAL A 506 1.41 -7.09 -19.44
CA VAL A 506 0.69 -6.07 -20.23
C VAL A 506 0.67 -4.75 -19.46
N SER A 507 0.69 -3.63 -20.18
CA SER A 507 0.91 -2.29 -19.63
C SER A 507 -0.36 -1.43 -19.69
N GLY A 508 -0.63 -0.57 -18.72
CA GLY A 508 -1.57 0.54 -18.87
C GLY A 508 -0.97 1.67 -19.71
N ASP A 509 0.33 1.91 -19.50
CA ASP A 509 1.08 2.88 -20.26
C ASP A 509 1.33 2.42 -21.69
N PHE A 510 1.35 3.36 -22.61
CA PHE A 510 1.72 3.11 -23.99
C PHE A 510 2.46 4.29 -24.60
N TYR A 511 3.19 3.97 -25.66
CA TYR A 511 3.70 4.97 -26.60
C TYR A 511 2.95 4.82 -27.93
N TRP A 512 2.69 5.95 -28.57
CA TRP A 512 1.97 6.02 -29.82
C TRP A 512 2.60 7.04 -30.74
N ALA A 513 2.56 6.80 -32.04
CA ALA A 513 3.00 7.73 -33.07
C ALA A 513 2.24 7.51 -34.38
N ALA A 514 2.08 8.57 -35.17
CA ALA A 514 1.46 8.51 -36.49
C ALA A 514 1.83 9.73 -37.35
N GLU A 515 1.83 9.56 -38.66
CA GLU A 515 1.77 10.70 -39.59
C GLU A 515 0.33 11.24 -39.67
N LEU A 516 0.21 12.57 -39.59
CA LEU A 516 -1.05 13.28 -39.74
C LEU A 516 -1.33 13.59 -41.21
N ASN A 517 -2.58 13.88 -41.57
CA ASN A 517 -2.99 14.18 -42.95
C ASN A 517 -2.27 15.38 -43.61
N ASN A 518 -1.71 16.29 -42.81
CA ASN A 518 -0.90 17.42 -43.29
C ASN A 518 0.60 17.04 -43.50
N GLY A 519 0.95 15.79 -43.18
CA GLY A 519 2.29 15.19 -43.18
C GLY A 519 3.18 15.64 -42.02
N ASN A 520 2.60 16.22 -40.96
CA ASN A 520 3.30 16.40 -39.69
C ASN A 520 3.33 15.06 -38.93
N PHE A 521 4.30 14.91 -38.04
CA PHE A 521 4.47 13.69 -37.27
C PHE A 521 4.02 13.87 -35.83
N ALA A 522 3.07 13.04 -35.38
CA ALA A 522 2.56 13.04 -34.02
C ALA A 522 3.15 11.88 -33.21
N PHE A 523 3.47 12.13 -31.95
CA PHE A 523 3.87 11.09 -30.98
C PHE A 523 3.44 11.45 -29.56
N SER A 524 3.29 10.43 -28.69
CA SER A 524 2.81 10.59 -27.33
C SER A 524 3.26 9.43 -26.43
N CYS A 525 3.60 9.75 -25.17
CA CYS A 525 3.54 8.80 -24.06
C CYS A 525 2.25 9.04 -23.28
N ALA A 526 1.52 7.98 -23.00
CA ALA A 526 0.25 8.05 -22.30
C ALA A 526 0.18 7.03 -21.17
N ASP A 527 -0.25 7.49 -20.01
CA ASP A 527 -0.62 6.68 -18.85
C ASP A 527 -2.13 6.47 -18.90
N SER A 528 -2.57 5.21 -19.00
CA SER A 528 -3.99 4.87 -19.04
C SER A 528 -4.50 4.49 -17.66
N THR A 529 -5.74 4.83 -17.36
CA THR A 529 -6.36 4.43 -16.10
C THR A 529 -6.38 2.91 -15.92
N GLY A 530 -5.77 2.44 -14.82
CA GLY A 530 -5.73 1.04 -14.42
C GLY A 530 -4.41 0.33 -14.79
N HIS A 531 -4.14 -0.80 -14.14
CA HIS A 531 -2.91 -1.59 -14.35
C HIS A 531 -3.24 -3.03 -14.79
N GLY A 532 -2.26 -3.74 -15.35
CA GLY A 532 -2.44 -5.11 -15.83
C GLY A 532 -3.48 -5.21 -16.95
N VAL A 533 -4.28 -6.28 -16.99
CA VAL A 533 -5.23 -6.54 -18.09
C VAL A 533 -6.27 -5.41 -18.29
N PRO A 534 -6.90 -4.85 -17.24
CA PRO A 534 -7.78 -3.68 -17.40
C PRO A 534 -7.07 -2.45 -18.00
N GLY A 535 -5.85 -2.14 -17.53
CA GLY A 535 -5.03 -1.06 -18.07
C GLY A 535 -4.68 -1.28 -19.54
N ALA A 536 -4.32 -2.50 -19.91
CA ALA A 536 -4.04 -2.87 -21.30
C ALA A 536 -5.24 -2.70 -22.22
N ILE A 537 -6.45 -3.07 -21.77
CA ILE A 537 -7.70 -2.83 -22.52
C ILE A 537 -7.93 -1.33 -22.69
N MET A 538 -7.70 -0.54 -21.64
CA MET A 538 -7.81 0.92 -21.70
C MET A 538 -6.78 1.54 -22.66
N SER A 539 -5.54 1.06 -22.67
CA SER A 539 -4.51 1.51 -23.62
C SER A 539 -4.95 1.30 -25.07
N ILE A 540 -5.52 0.14 -25.41
CA ILE A 540 -6.03 -0.16 -26.75
C ILE A 540 -7.22 0.75 -27.10
N LEU A 541 -8.14 0.97 -26.14
CA LEU A 541 -9.27 1.88 -26.32
C LEU A 541 -8.80 3.31 -26.59
N ASN A 542 -7.80 3.77 -25.85
CA ASN A 542 -7.21 5.10 -25.95
C ASN A 542 -6.47 5.28 -27.28
N ILE A 543 -5.64 4.32 -27.69
CA ILE A 543 -4.95 4.32 -28.99
C ILE A 543 -5.97 4.38 -30.13
N SER A 544 -6.97 3.50 -30.13
CA SER A 544 -8.02 3.51 -31.17
C SER A 544 -8.80 4.84 -31.20
N SER A 545 -8.94 5.51 -30.05
CA SER A 545 -9.62 6.81 -29.98
C SER A 545 -8.75 7.94 -30.51
N LEU A 546 -7.43 7.89 -30.29
CA LEU A 546 -6.44 8.80 -30.88
C LEU A 546 -6.40 8.63 -32.40
N GLU A 547 -6.25 7.40 -32.90
CA GLU A 547 -6.26 7.08 -34.33
C GLU A 547 -7.52 7.61 -35.02
N LYS A 548 -8.68 7.44 -34.38
CA LYS A 548 -9.94 7.96 -34.93
C LYS A 548 -10.00 9.49 -34.97
N SER A 549 -9.30 10.16 -34.05
CA SER A 549 -9.30 11.62 -33.95
C SER A 549 -8.40 12.25 -35.02
N ILE A 550 -7.26 11.64 -35.33
CA ILE A 550 -6.33 12.14 -36.35
C ILE A 550 -6.84 12.00 -37.78
N GLU A 551 -7.87 11.19 -38.03
CA GLU A 551 -8.57 11.17 -39.32
C GLU A 551 -9.19 12.53 -39.66
N LYS A 552 -9.56 13.33 -38.64
CA LYS A 552 -10.29 14.59 -38.80
C LYS A 552 -9.48 15.81 -38.38
N GLU A 553 -8.68 15.68 -37.33
CA GLU A 553 -7.98 16.79 -36.69
C GLU A 553 -6.47 16.66 -36.88
N THR A 554 -5.79 17.78 -37.04
CA THR A 554 -4.31 17.81 -37.15
C THR A 554 -3.62 18.63 -36.07
N ALA A 555 -4.37 19.45 -35.31
CA ALA A 555 -3.82 20.20 -34.19
C ALA A 555 -3.94 19.38 -32.89
N PRO A 556 -2.89 19.32 -32.05
CA PRO A 556 -2.85 18.42 -30.91
C PRO A 556 -3.94 18.67 -29.87
N ASP A 557 -4.31 19.93 -29.61
CA ASP A 557 -5.42 20.27 -28.71
C ASP A 557 -6.76 19.75 -29.24
N GLN A 558 -7.01 19.92 -30.55
CA GLN A 558 -8.22 19.42 -31.21
C GLN A 558 -8.27 17.89 -31.22
N ILE A 559 -7.13 17.24 -31.49
CA ILE A 559 -7.00 15.79 -31.44
C ILE A 559 -7.34 15.28 -30.03
N LEU A 560 -6.79 15.88 -28.96
CA LEU A 560 -7.11 15.48 -27.58
C LEU A 560 -8.57 15.76 -27.20
N ASN A 561 -9.12 16.91 -27.61
CA ASN A 561 -10.54 17.23 -27.38
C ASN A 561 -11.47 16.22 -28.07
N GLN A 562 -11.14 15.82 -29.29
CA GLN A 562 -11.90 14.82 -30.04
C GLN A 562 -11.72 13.42 -29.46
N THR A 563 -10.51 13.08 -29.04
CA THR A 563 -10.18 11.80 -28.37
C THR A 563 -10.98 11.66 -27.08
N ARG A 564 -11.02 12.71 -26.25
CA ARG A 564 -11.83 12.76 -25.02
C ARG A 564 -13.31 12.47 -25.31
N LYS A 565 -13.89 13.10 -26.34
CA LYS A 565 -15.30 12.87 -26.72
C LYS A 565 -15.56 11.42 -27.08
N ILE A 566 -14.66 10.82 -27.86
CA ILE A 566 -14.78 9.41 -28.29
C ILE A 566 -14.67 8.46 -27.08
N ILE A 567 -13.71 8.69 -26.18
CA ILE A 567 -13.54 7.89 -24.96
C ILE A 567 -14.81 7.97 -24.09
N ILE A 568 -15.29 9.19 -23.81
CA ILE A 568 -16.51 9.40 -23.01
C ILE A 568 -17.71 8.70 -23.65
N GLU A 569 -17.89 8.80 -24.97
CA GLU A 569 -18.99 8.15 -25.67
C GLU A 569 -18.91 6.61 -25.60
N ARG A 570 -17.70 6.06 -25.78
CA ARG A 570 -17.45 4.61 -25.71
C ARG A 570 -17.72 4.06 -24.30
N LEU A 571 -17.29 4.78 -23.26
CA LEU A 571 -17.45 4.36 -21.86
C LEU A 571 -18.83 4.66 -21.27
N LYS A 572 -19.62 5.56 -21.87
CA LYS A 572 -21.00 5.87 -21.43
C LYS A 572 -21.94 4.65 -21.43
N LYS A 573 -21.60 3.58 -22.15
CA LYS A 573 -22.39 2.35 -22.26
C LYS A 573 -22.08 1.31 -21.16
N ASP A 574 -21.22 1.63 -20.20
CA ASP A 574 -20.84 0.76 -19.09
C ASP A 574 -21.99 0.46 -18.09
N GLY A 575 -23.11 1.19 -18.19
CA GLY A 575 -24.29 1.01 -17.34
C GLY A 575 -24.19 1.73 -16.00
N SER A 576 -23.14 2.52 -15.75
CA SER A 576 -23.02 3.31 -14.52
C SER A 576 -23.81 4.64 -14.61
N PRO A 577 -24.38 5.15 -13.50
CA PRO A 577 -25.17 6.38 -13.51
C PRO A 577 -24.37 7.63 -13.92
N GLU A 578 -23.05 7.59 -13.70
CA GLU A 578 -22.14 8.68 -14.04
C GLU A 578 -21.42 8.43 -15.38
N GLY A 579 -21.32 7.20 -15.89
CA GLY A 579 -20.38 6.82 -16.95
C GLY A 579 -18.93 6.77 -16.44
N GLY A 580 -18.15 5.79 -16.90
CA GLY A 580 -16.75 5.58 -16.47
C GLY A 580 -15.89 6.85 -16.53
N LYS A 581 -15.08 7.06 -15.49
CA LYS A 581 -14.11 8.18 -15.39
C LYS A 581 -12.74 7.84 -15.97
N ASP A 582 -12.62 6.68 -16.60
CA ASP A 582 -11.36 6.18 -17.15
C ASP A 582 -10.96 6.97 -18.40
N GLY A 583 -9.65 7.08 -18.63
CA GLY A 583 -9.07 7.80 -19.76
C GLY A 583 -7.57 7.62 -19.81
N MET A 584 -6.87 8.69 -20.16
CA MET A 584 -5.41 8.74 -20.09
C MET A 584 -4.88 10.12 -19.73
N ASP A 585 -3.69 10.13 -19.15
CA ASP A 585 -2.83 11.29 -18.97
C ASP A 585 -1.67 11.20 -19.97
N CYS A 586 -1.53 12.21 -20.82
CA CYS A 586 -0.57 12.15 -21.93
C CYS A 586 -0.12 13.52 -22.38
N SER A 587 1.00 13.57 -23.08
CA SER A 587 1.40 14.75 -23.86
C SER A 587 1.41 14.39 -25.33
N LEU A 588 0.50 14.96 -26.12
CA LEU A 588 0.46 14.74 -27.56
C LEU A 588 1.30 15.80 -28.26
N LEU A 589 2.40 15.37 -28.87
CA LEU A 589 3.39 16.21 -29.52
C LEU A 589 3.30 16.05 -31.03
N VAL A 590 3.40 17.15 -31.77
CA VAL A 590 3.34 17.20 -33.24
C VAL A 590 4.51 18.02 -33.76
N LEU A 591 5.42 17.34 -34.47
CA LEU A 591 6.53 17.95 -35.20
C LEU A 591 6.09 18.28 -36.62
N ASN A 592 6.43 19.47 -37.08
CA ASN A 592 6.31 19.80 -38.49
C ASN A 592 7.37 19.06 -39.34
N LYS A 593 7.15 19.00 -40.65
CA LYS A 593 7.97 18.21 -41.60
C LYS A 593 9.47 18.46 -41.55
N ASP A 594 9.88 19.70 -41.29
CA ASP A 594 11.27 20.13 -41.21
C ASP A 594 11.83 20.11 -39.79
N LYS A 595 11.05 19.63 -38.80
CA LYS A 595 11.41 19.54 -37.37
C LYS A 595 11.82 20.88 -36.75
N SER A 596 11.38 22.00 -37.34
CA SER A 596 11.67 23.36 -36.86
C SER A 596 10.69 23.85 -35.80
N GLN A 597 9.50 23.25 -35.73
CA GLN A 597 8.44 23.63 -34.81
C GLN A 597 7.80 22.41 -34.16
N LEU A 598 7.63 22.52 -32.84
CA LEU A 598 6.86 21.60 -32.02
C LEU A 598 5.56 22.26 -31.62
N THR A 599 4.44 21.62 -31.92
CA THR A 599 3.13 21.97 -31.33
C THR A 599 2.69 20.83 -30.42
N PHE A 600 2.08 21.13 -29.27
CA PHE A 600 1.62 20.08 -28.37
C PHE A 600 0.45 20.53 -27.50
N ALA A 601 -0.26 19.55 -26.97
CA ALA A 601 -1.26 19.70 -25.91
C ALA A 601 -1.00 18.60 -24.87
N ALA A 602 -1.17 18.93 -23.59
CA ALA A 602 -0.73 18.07 -22.51
C ALA A 602 -1.78 17.95 -21.39
N SER A 603 -2.07 16.71 -21.02
CA SER A 603 -3.05 16.25 -20.04
C SER A 603 -2.31 15.67 -18.84
N ASN A 604 -2.28 16.39 -17.72
CA ASN A 604 -1.60 16.06 -16.45
C ASN A 604 -0.07 15.78 -16.49
N ASN A 605 0.49 15.32 -17.60
CA ASN A 605 1.90 15.01 -17.83
C ASN A 605 2.64 16.18 -18.50
N PRO A 606 3.74 16.68 -17.91
CA PRO A 606 4.49 17.82 -18.46
C PRO A 606 5.34 17.43 -19.67
N VAL A 607 5.67 18.42 -20.50
CA VAL A 607 6.67 18.29 -21.57
C VAL A 607 7.96 18.99 -21.14
N PHE A 608 9.09 18.31 -21.35
CA PHE A 608 10.42 18.88 -21.09
C PHE A 608 11.18 19.08 -22.39
N ILE A 609 11.80 20.24 -22.54
CA ILE A 609 12.75 20.52 -23.62
C ILE A 609 14.07 20.95 -23.00
N LEU A 610 15.15 20.21 -23.27
CA LEU A 610 16.51 20.57 -22.91
C LEU A 610 17.17 21.27 -24.08
N ARG A 611 17.57 22.53 -23.91
CA ARG A 611 18.16 23.37 -24.96
C ARG A 611 19.64 23.63 -24.69
N PRO A 612 20.55 23.40 -25.67
CA PRO A 612 21.96 23.74 -25.51
C PRO A 612 22.19 25.25 -25.31
N ILE A 613 23.02 25.60 -24.33
CA ILE A 613 23.46 26.98 -24.08
C ILE A 613 24.72 27.25 -24.90
N VAL A 614 24.60 28.09 -25.94
CA VAL A 614 25.75 28.51 -26.75
C VAL A 614 26.52 29.61 -26.02
N ILE A 615 27.65 29.30 -25.38
CA ILE A 615 28.57 30.31 -24.84
C ILE A 615 29.43 30.85 -25.99
N ALA A 616 29.22 32.12 -26.38
CA ALA A 616 30.08 32.80 -27.34
C ALA A 616 31.51 32.92 -26.78
N ARG A 617 32.47 32.13 -27.30
CA ARG A 617 33.89 32.35 -27.05
C ARG A 617 34.35 33.54 -27.91
N GLU A 618 34.44 34.73 -27.31
CA GLU A 618 35.20 35.83 -27.88
C GLU A 618 36.69 35.45 -27.97
N ALA A 619 37.25 35.54 -29.17
CA ALA A 619 38.68 35.41 -29.41
C ALA A 619 39.41 36.64 -28.84
N LYS A 620 40.25 36.45 -27.82
CA LYS A 620 41.22 37.48 -27.38
C LYS A 620 42.64 37.08 -27.77
N GLN A 621 43.12 37.71 -28.84
CA GLN A 621 44.53 37.95 -29.08
C GLN A 621 45.03 39.10 -28.17
N SER A 622 46.10 38.80 -27.44
CA SER A 622 47.26 39.66 -27.16
C SER A 622 47.18 40.84 -26.17
N VAL A 623 48.25 40.87 -25.34
CA VAL A 623 48.95 42.02 -24.72
C VAL A 623 48.59 42.43 -23.27
N GLN A 624 49.39 41.89 -22.35
CA GLN A 624 50.22 42.56 -21.31
C GLN A 624 49.64 43.43 -20.17
N SER A 625 50.01 42.96 -18.96
CA SER A 625 50.57 43.72 -17.81
C SER A 625 49.58 44.43 -16.87
N CYS A 626 49.72 44.52 -15.53
CA CYS A 626 50.78 44.29 -14.53
C CYS A 626 50.12 43.98 -13.16
N HIS A 627 50.86 43.32 -12.25
CA HIS A 627 50.93 43.44 -10.76
C HIS A 627 49.65 43.78 -9.94
N SER A 628 49.33 43.17 -8.78
CA SER A 628 50.14 42.61 -7.70
C SER A 628 49.25 41.79 -6.73
N GLU A 629 49.80 40.69 -6.18
CA GLU A 629 49.31 39.88 -5.03
C GLU A 629 49.45 40.65 -3.68
N PRO A 630 49.26 40.07 -2.45
CA PRO A 630 48.88 38.69 -2.04
C PRO A 630 47.88 38.60 -0.84
N VAL A 631 47.45 37.38 -0.47
CA VAL A 631 47.69 36.73 0.85
C VAL A 631 47.04 35.33 0.90
N GLU A 632 47.95 34.35 0.96
CA GLU A 632 48.00 33.03 1.64
C GLU A 632 46.70 32.21 1.90
N GLU A 633 46.51 30.97 1.44
CA GLU A 633 47.33 29.73 1.37
C GLU A 633 47.00 28.72 2.50
N SER A 634 47.04 27.44 2.10
CA SER A 634 46.87 26.18 2.84
C SER A 634 45.45 25.58 2.76
N MET A 635 45.20 24.37 2.25
CA MET A 635 46.06 23.19 2.10
C MET A 635 45.67 22.34 0.88
N LEU A 636 46.69 21.95 0.12
CA LEU A 636 46.72 20.75 -0.72
C LEU A 636 46.93 19.52 0.15
N ARG A 637 45.98 18.57 0.18
CA ARG A 637 46.28 17.14 0.35
C ARG A 637 45.30 16.26 -0.44
N GLN A 638 45.86 15.75 -1.53
CA GLN A 638 45.77 14.38 -2.03
C GLN A 638 44.42 13.78 -2.41
N ALA A 639 44.33 13.57 -3.73
CA ALA A 639 43.46 12.64 -4.43
C ALA A 639 43.58 11.19 -3.93
N GLN A 640 42.45 10.51 -3.79
CA GLN A 640 42.04 9.33 -4.58
C GLN A 640 40.81 8.65 -3.94
N HIS A 641 39.87 8.23 -4.81
CA HIS A 641 38.60 7.51 -4.56
C HIS A 641 37.48 8.35 -3.91
N ASP A 642 36.31 8.58 -4.53
CA ASP A 642 35.46 7.70 -5.34
C ASP A 642 34.69 8.41 -6.47
N LYS A 643 34.28 7.60 -7.45
CA LYS A 643 33.39 7.96 -8.57
C LYS A 643 32.00 8.39 -8.08
N ASN A 644 31.36 9.27 -8.85
CA ASN A 644 29.96 9.73 -8.82
C ASN A 644 29.69 11.10 -8.19
N ASP A 645 30.18 12.18 -8.81
CA ASP A 645 29.54 13.49 -8.70
C ASP A 645 29.68 14.25 -10.03
N MET A 646 28.86 13.89 -11.02
CA MET A 646 28.71 14.69 -12.25
C MET A 646 27.62 15.75 -11.99
N ARG A 647 28.05 16.94 -11.58
CA ARG A 647 27.16 18.12 -11.53
C ARG A 647 26.95 18.65 -12.94
N ASN A 648 25.73 19.10 -13.25
CA ASN A 648 25.40 19.83 -14.48
C ASN A 648 26.47 20.89 -14.76
N ASP A 649 27.17 20.77 -15.90
CA ASP A 649 28.24 21.69 -16.31
C ASP A 649 27.69 23.05 -16.81
N GLY A 650 26.36 23.19 -16.84
CA GLY A 650 25.66 24.38 -17.32
C GLY A 650 25.51 24.42 -18.84
N SER A 651 25.67 23.29 -19.54
CA SER A 651 25.60 23.24 -21.01
C SER A 651 24.18 23.18 -21.58
N PHE A 652 23.16 22.82 -20.78
CA PHE A 652 21.75 22.79 -21.19
C PHE A 652 20.86 23.57 -20.22
N GLU A 653 19.87 24.27 -20.75
CA GLU A 653 18.74 24.82 -19.99
C GLU A 653 17.51 23.91 -20.11
N LEU A 654 16.73 23.80 -19.04
CA LEU A 654 15.48 23.03 -19.01
C LEU A 654 14.28 23.97 -19.16
N LEU A 655 13.51 23.75 -20.23
CA LEU A 655 12.22 24.38 -20.46
C LEU A 655 11.11 23.39 -20.05
N GLU A 656 10.38 23.73 -18.98
CA GLU A 656 9.24 22.95 -18.50
C GLU A 656 7.92 23.59 -18.95
N PHE A 657 7.12 22.82 -19.65
CA PHE A 657 5.79 23.22 -20.08
C PHE A 657 4.74 22.50 -19.24
N LYS A 658 3.98 23.29 -18.48
CA LYS A 658 2.95 22.76 -17.58
C LYS A 658 1.75 22.25 -18.40
N PRO A 659 1.19 21.10 -18.02
CA PRO A 659 0.01 20.54 -18.67
C PRO A 659 -1.28 21.15 -18.13
N ASP A 660 -2.37 20.96 -18.87
CA ASP A 660 -3.72 21.17 -18.35
C ASP A 660 -3.99 20.12 -17.26
N LYS A 661 -4.55 20.58 -16.14
CA LYS A 661 -4.86 19.73 -14.98
C LYS A 661 -6.23 19.05 -15.13
N MET A 662 -6.30 18.19 -16.15
CA MET A 662 -7.45 17.36 -16.49
C MET A 662 -7.01 16.19 -17.37
N PRO A 663 -7.63 15.00 -17.26
CA PRO A 663 -7.33 13.84 -18.08
C PRO A 663 -7.97 13.93 -19.48
N VAL A 664 -7.52 13.08 -20.41
CA VAL A 664 -8.21 12.78 -21.67
C VAL A 664 -9.25 11.69 -21.40
N GLY A 665 -10.29 12.08 -20.65
CA GLY A 665 -11.39 11.23 -20.22
C GLY A 665 -12.50 12.06 -19.59
N LYS A 666 -13.46 11.41 -18.93
CA LYS A 666 -14.53 12.11 -18.22
C LYS A 666 -13.96 12.81 -16.98
N HIS A 667 -14.21 14.12 -16.86
CA HIS A 667 -13.72 14.95 -15.75
C HIS A 667 -14.69 16.11 -15.51
N ASP A 668 -14.65 16.74 -14.33
CA ASP A 668 -15.50 17.91 -14.01
C ASP A 668 -15.26 19.12 -14.94
N LYS A 669 -14.13 19.10 -15.65
CA LYS A 669 -13.70 20.09 -16.64
C LYS A 669 -13.75 19.58 -18.08
N ASP A 670 -14.55 18.56 -18.36
CA ASP A 670 -14.67 18.00 -19.72
C ASP A 670 -15.20 19.01 -20.76
N HIS A 671 -15.87 20.08 -20.31
CA HIS A 671 -16.29 21.23 -21.09
C HIS A 671 -15.16 22.23 -21.44
N GLU A 672 -14.01 22.13 -20.77
CA GLU A 672 -12.82 22.95 -21.07
C GLU A 672 -11.99 22.27 -22.18
N ASN A 673 -11.54 23.07 -23.16
CA ASN A 673 -10.67 22.60 -24.22
C ASN A 673 -9.21 22.53 -23.75
N PHE A 674 -8.44 21.57 -24.26
CA PHE A 674 -6.99 21.54 -24.07
C PHE A 674 -6.29 22.76 -24.67
N THR A 675 -5.20 23.19 -24.04
CA THR A 675 -4.41 24.34 -24.43
C THR A 675 -3.38 23.95 -25.49
N LEU A 676 -3.44 24.57 -26.66
CA LEU A 676 -2.40 24.45 -27.69
C LEU A 676 -1.16 25.25 -27.30
N GLN A 677 0.00 24.59 -27.29
CA GLN A 677 1.29 25.22 -27.10
C GLN A 677 2.15 25.07 -28.37
N THR A 678 3.00 26.06 -28.64
CA THR A 678 3.88 26.09 -29.81
C THR A 678 5.27 26.54 -29.40
N VAL A 679 6.28 25.78 -29.81
CA VAL A 679 7.68 26.04 -29.53
C VAL A 679 8.49 25.97 -30.82
N GLN A 680 9.32 26.98 -31.04
CA GLN A 680 10.32 26.96 -32.11
C GLN A 680 11.54 26.16 -31.61
N LEU A 681 11.88 25.11 -32.34
CA LEU A 681 12.95 24.19 -32.02
C LEU A 681 14.29 24.71 -32.55
N GLN A 682 15.35 24.43 -31.80
CA GLN A 682 16.72 24.73 -32.16
C GLN A 682 17.50 23.43 -32.36
N LYS A 683 18.52 23.47 -33.20
CA LYS A 683 19.42 22.33 -33.40
C LYS A 683 20.05 21.93 -32.06
N GLY A 684 19.91 20.66 -31.70
CA GLY A 684 20.39 20.10 -30.45
C GLY A 684 19.39 20.12 -29.30
N ASP A 685 18.19 20.71 -29.48
CA ASP A 685 17.09 20.58 -28.50
C ASP A 685 16.76 19.09 -28.28
N ILE A 686 16.50 18.72 -27.04
CA ILE A 686 16.06 17.36 -26.67
C ILE A 686 14.67 17.44 -26.03
N ILE A 687 13.71 16.77 -26.64
CA ILE A 687 12.31 16.73 -26.21
C ILE A 687 12.10 15.44 -25.42
N TYR A 688 11.52 15.53 -24.23
CA TYR A 688 11.06 14.38 -23.45
C TYR A 688 9.55 14.42 -23.21
N SER A 689 8.90 13.30 -23.49
CA SER A 689 7.54 12.97 -23.07
C SER A 689 7.60 11.72 -22.20
N LEU A 690 6.85 11.71 -21.10
CA LEU A 690 6.92 10.64 -20.11
C LEU A 690 5.57 10.42 -19.43
N THR A 691 5.39 9.20 -18.93
CA THR A 691 4.43 8.85 -17.88
C THR A 691 5.06 9.02 -16.50
N ASP A 692 4.27 8.99 -15.45
CA ASP A 692 4.73 9.30 -14.09
C ASP A 692 5.48 8.14 -13.41
N GLY A 693 5.39 6.91 -13.94
CA GLY A 693 5.93 5.70 -13.32
C GLY A 693 7.43 5.73 -12.98
N PHE A 694 8.27 6.38 -13.80
CA PHE A 694 9.69 6.57 -13.43
C PHE A 694 9.80 7.42 -12.15
N THR A 695 9.04 8.51 -12.10
CA THR A 695 9.09 9.48 -11.01
C THR A 695 8.39 9.02 -9.74
N ASP A 696 7.43 8.12 -9.88
CA ASP A 696 6.67 7.50 -8.79
C ASP A 696 7.32 6.24 -8.22
N GLN A 697 8.37 5.72 -8.87
CA GLN A 697 9.11 4.56 -8.39
C GLN A 697 9.70 4.79 -6.99
N PHE A 698 9.36 3.87 -6.07
CA PHE A 698 9.90 3.86 -4.72
C PHE A 698 11.26 3.18 -4.66
N GLY A 699 12.20 3.81 -3.97
CA GLY A 699 13.59 3.41 -4.00
C GLY A 699 14.53 4.18 -3.07
N GLY A 700 15.81 3.95 -3.27
CA GLY A 700 16.91 4.55 -2.51
C GLY A 700 16.97 4.10 -1.04
N ASN A 701 17.99 4.59 -0.32
CA ASN A 701 18.29 4.19 1.07
C ASN A 701 17.18 4.50 2.08
N LYS A 702 16.18 5.31 1.71
CA LYS A 702 15.07 5.74 2.56
C LYS A 702 13.71 5.26 2.05
N GLY A 703 13.65 4.46 0.98
CA GLY A 703 12.41 3.94 0.41
C GLY A 703 11.41 5.04 0.01
N LYS A 704 11.86 6.07 -0.71
CA LYS A 704 11.04 7.22 -1.13
C LYS A 704 10.78 7.18 -2.64
N LYS A 705 9.74 7.89 -3.10
CA LYS A 705 9.52 8.17 -4.54
C LYS A 705 10.73 8.89 -5.15
N TYR A 706 11.02 8.63 -6.42
CA TYR A 706 12.11 9.29 -7.16
C TYR A 706 11.88 10.80 -7.29
N MET A 707 10.62 11.22 -7.47
CA MET A 707 10.15 12.60 -7.64
C MET A 707 10.60 13.25 -8.96
N ILE A 708 9.69 14.01 -9.57
CA ILE A 708 9.93 14.77 -10.81
C ILE A 708 11.14 15.72 -10.72
N LYS A 709 11.45 16.23 -9.51
CA LYS A 709 12.58 17.12 -9.29
C LYS A 709 13.91 16.42 -9.58
N ASN A 710 14.11 15.23 -9.02
CA ASN A 710 15.36 14.48 -9.21
C ASN A 710 15.48 14.02 -10.66
N PHE A 711 14.36 13.66 -11.29
CA PHE A 711 14.32 13.29 -12.70
C PHE A 711 14.77 14.42 -13.63
N LYS A 712 14.33 15.65 -13.40
CA LYS A 712 14.80 16.83 -14.16
C LYS A 712 16.30 17.05 -14.00
N GLU A 713 16.81 16.93 -12.79
CA GLU A 713 18.25 17.06 -12.50
C GLU A 713 19.06 15.95 -13.20
N PHE A 714 18.52 14.72 -13.22
CA PHE A 714 19.13 13.59 -13.92
C PHE A 714 19.13 13.75 -15.44
N LEU A 715 18.00 14.17 -16.03
CA LEU A 715 17.91 14.46 -17.47
C LEU A 715 18.95 15.51 -17.91
N LEU A 716 19.15 16.57 -17.12
CA LEU A 716 20.20 17.57 -17.37
C LEU A 716 21.60 16.97 -17.34
N GLN A 717 21.87 15.99 -16.47
CA GLN A 717 23.18 15.35 -16.38
C GLN A 717 23.49 14.46 -17.59
N ILE A 718 22.47 13.79 -18.15
CA ILE A 718 22.64 12.88 -19.29
C ILE A 718 22.46 13.56 -20.65
N ALA A 719 21.95 14.80 -20.69
CA ALA A 719 21.69 15.56 -21.91
C ALA A 719 22.85 15.64 -22.91
N PRO A 720 24.14 15.75 -22.49
CA PRO A 720 25.26 15.76 -23.44
C PRO A 720 25.52 14.42 -24.12
N LEU A 721 24.99 13.31 -23.59
CA LEU A 721 25.22 11.96 -24.10
C LEU A 721 24.39 11.69 -25.36
N LYS A 722 24.80 10.68 -26.15
CA LYS A 722 23.99 10.19 -27.28
C LYS A 722 22.66 9.63 -26.79
N MET A 723 21.64 9.59 -27.65
CA MET A 723 20.30 9.12 -27.24
C MET A 723 20.31 7.65 -26.77
N CYS A 724 21.10 6.78 -27.40
CA CYS A 724 21.29 5.40 -26.94
C CYS A 724 21.94 5.33 -25.55
N GLU A 725 22.94 6.16 -25.28
CA GLU A 725 23.60 6.24 -23.98
C GLU A 725 22.67 6.80 -22.90
N GLN A 726 21.80 7.75 -23.24
CA GLN A 726 20.77 8.27 -22.34
C GLN A 726 19.75 7.21 -21.96
N GLU A 727 19.28 6.41 -22.92
CA GLU A 727 18.38 5.28 -22.67
C GLU A 727 19.02 4.29 -21.68
N GLN A 728 20.30 3.95 -21.88
CA GLN A 728 21.03 3.09 -20.97
C GLN A 728 21.15 3.72 -19.57
N LYS A 729 21.47 5.01 -19.48
CA LYS A 729 21.57 5.72 -18.20
C LYS A 729 20.24 5.77 -17.46
N LEU A 730 19.13 5.96 -18.16
CA LEU A 730 17.79 5.88 -17.59
C LEU A 730 17.53 4.48 -17.01
N SER A 731 17.92 3.43 -17.73
CA SER A 731 17.79 2.06 -17.21
C SER A 731 18.64 1.85 -15.95
N ASP A 732 19.91 2.25 -15.98
CA ASP A 732 20.84 2.08 -14.86
C ASP A 732 20.34 2.82 -13.61
N GLU A 733 19.91 4.07 -13.78
CA GLU A 733 19.39 4.91 -12.68
C GLU A 733 18.09 4.35 -12.12
N PHE A 734 17.18 3.87 -12.98
CA PHE A 734 15.93 3.27 -12.54
C PHE A 734 16.18 2.00 -11.70
N ASP A 735 17.04 1.10 -12.18
CA ASP A 735 17.34 -0.14 -11.46
C ASP A 735 18.15 0.13 -10.18
N ALA A 736 19.07 1.10 -10.19
CA ALA A 736 19.82 1.52 -9.01
C ALA A 736 18.90 2.14 -7.94
N TRP A 737 17.96 3.00 -8.34
CA TRP A 737 17.01 3.59 -7.41
C TRP A 737 16.05 2.55 -6.86
N LYS A 738 15.41 1.76 -7.72
CA LYS A 738 14.48 0.69 -7.33
C LYS A 738 15.14 -0.31 -6.37
N GLY A 739 16.38 -0.71 -6.66
CA GLY A 739 17.14 -1.64 -5.84
C GLY A 739 16.42 -3.00 -5.72
N LYS A 740 16.06 -3.38 -4.49
CA LYS A 740 15.33 -4.64 -4.21
C LYS A 740 13.81 -4.47 -4.16
N ASN A 741 13.31 -3.26 -4.36
CA ASN A 741 11.86 -3.01 -4.36
C ASN A 741 11.24 -3.48 -5.68
N ASP A 742 9.95 -3.75 -5.64
CA ASP A 742 9.19 -4.05 -6.85
C ASP A 742 8.98 -2.78 -7.68
N GLN A 743 8.79 -2.96 -9.00
CA GLN A 743 8.39 -1.87 -9.87
C GLN A 743 6.95 -1.47 -9.52
N VAL A 744 6.74 -0.19 -9.27
CA VAL A 744 5.46 0.30 -8.72
C VAL A 744 4.43 0.52 -9.80
N ASP A 745 4.87 1.01 -10.97
CA ASP A 745 4.02 1.30 -12.12
C ASP A 745 4.72 1.01 -13.45
N ASP A 746 3.96 1.01 -14.55
CA ASP A 746 4.51 0.98 -15.90
C ASP A 746 5.38 2.23 -16.15
N VAL A 747 6.41 2.12 -16.99
CA VAL A 747 7.29 3.26 -17.30
C VAL A 747 7.38 3.44 -18.79
N CYS A 748 7.00 4.63 -19.27
CA CYS A 748 7.07 4.98 -20.68
C CYS A 748 7.68 6.37 -20.87
N ILE A 749 8.80 6.45 -21.58
CA ILE A 749 9.52 7.70 -21.88
C ILE A 749 9.96 7.69 -23.34
N ILE A 750 9.64 8.76 -24.07
CA ILE A 750 10.21 9.05 -25.39
C ILE A 750 11.14 10.25 -25.25
N GLY A 751 12.38 10.09 -25.71
CA GLY A 751 13.34 11.18 -25.89
C GLY A 751 13.64 11.38 -27.37
N VAL A 752 13.62 12.63 -27.87
CA VAL A 752 13.93 12.97 -29.27
C VAL A 752 14.89 14.16 -29.32
N ARG A 753 16.01 14.04 -30.03
CA ARG A 753 16.97 15.10 -30.30
C ARG A 753 16.75 15.68 -31.70
N ILE A 754 16.72 17.02 -31.80
CA ILE A 754 16.49 17.79 -33.04
C ILE A 754 17.79 18.10 -33.78
#